data_AF-L2GUF2-F1
#
_entry.id   AF-L2GUF2-F1
#
_cell.length_a   1.000
_cell.length_b   1.000
_cell.length_c   1.000
_cell.angle_alpha   90.00
_cell.angle_beta   90.00
_cell.angle_gamma   90.00
#
_symmetry.space_group_name_H-M   'P 1'
#
loop_
_entity.id
_entity.type
_entity.pdbx_description
1 polymer ?
#
loop_
_entity_poly.entity_id
_entity_poly.type
_entity_poly.pdbx_seq_one_letter_code
_entity_poly.pdbx_strand_id
1 'polypeptide(L)'
;MIGPTLFPIYFVLLKICWRNEQKYKTVRVHDRTSTIPYCAPIGLFLPRRSSERNVHSLSQQTVRKKTSGILILQHSIFPAKSTFHSICFSSLNVHFIHLPINNVLHLSSHASSKQLHLFNPPEPRSFLSIPTISQKCQITRDLFLIPDSAPSISTNSIKKIKPTRGGMATNMQLMLRPKNVPPGNVPLTTNLLEIKVPDLTFCHYAVLIEPAIARRLNHLVVGAIVQRHAEEFQGISVGYDGNTILVANKQLAQDIVDVEKVGSSEVTIKFEYKNTHSLNDPMGMQCLEIMLRSYQAKMFFADGRKSVSSAEKTHISGGIELWHGLTQRVKHLNDKFFLNVDVAFTPFYEPIMLTDVLFKMCQRRRDDHVDLRRVDSNKFRALSKFLKNVRLTTVHRKNNPKFKCIDVTDKGACDTFFGEENMSVAEYFSKQYRPLQHPYLPCVVVKKKDGNIFFPIEVVKIIEGQKYVKKLTDFQTAEVIRMAARPAVDRFQCLESRMRSMQITSNEVLTNINVQISDRFYDCLGKRLSPPDVLFATGSVQPSRGSWNLKNQKVVRGVAVLRWVVLVLADESVSYINRYIPNLVKICNDMGVIMANPLGVRKVTLDNIEEHIKGHELAMIILQDKSSFVYQEVKRIADINCCVVTQCVRKQNVEKLKDGSFCGNIALKINTKLGGVNFTVDIAQDELIVFGADVTHPGFGDLSSNSIAAVVSSLDKNFSRYHTSLRMQPKRQDIIEDLTNITKNHLIRFRACTTKIPRKIIFFRDGIGDSLMQNVYFREIEAIREACAALHEGYRPKLTFVVVQKRHSVRFKGDGKDEIVKDRRRGPTCNPMPGTLVDSVGTVYNDFYMISHYALQGTPCPIKYHVLVDENNIPNFPLYIYNMCHVFTRATKSVSVVPPVYYAHLAAARAKCYVDGDRLIETEEKLKDVLYYL
;
A
#
# COMPACT_ATOMS: atom_id res chain seq x y z
N MET A 1 -69.33 -12.05 -6.12
CA MET A 1 -68.93 -10.62 -6.11
C MET A 1 -69.51 -9.97 -4.86
N ILE A 2 -68.96 -8.92 -4.23
CA ILE A 2 -67.62 -8.29 -4.19
C ILE A 2 -67.62 -7.49 -2.86
N GLY A 3 -66.53 -7.33 -2.10
CA GLY A 3 -65.16 -7.85 -2.27
C GLY A 3 -64.12 -6.97 -1.56
N PRO A 4 -63.66 -7.30 -0.32
CA PRO A 4 -62.68 -6.53 0.44
C PRO A 4 -61.28 -7.20 0.48
N THR A 5 -60.42 -6.78 1.43
CA THR A 5 -59.32 -7.52 2.13
C THR A 5 -57.82 -7.19 1.88
N LEU A 6 -57.19 -6.75 2.98
CA LEU A 6 -55.97 -7.26 3.66
C LEU A 6 -54.52 -7.07 3.12
N PHE A 7 -53.70 -6.60 4.09
CA PHE A 7 -52.38 -7.10 4.54
C PHE A 7 -51.03 -6.51 4.04
N PRO A 8 -49.97 -6.54 4.90
CA PRO A 8 -48.63 -6.03 4.59
C PRO A 8 -47.58 -7.12 4.34
N ILE A 9 -46.60 -6.86 3.48
CA ILE A 9 -45.27 -7.50 3.49
C ILE A 9 -44.21 -6.46 3.09
N TYR A 10 -43.23 -6.21 3.95
CA TYR A 10 -41.81 -6.11 3.55
C TYR A 10 -40.81 -6.32 4.73
N PHE A 11 -41.23 -7.08 5.76
CA PHE A 11 -40.37 -7.46 6.89
C PHE A 11 -39.95 -8.95 6.84
N VAL A 12 -40.03 -9.59 5.67
CA VAL A 12 -39.69 -11.01 5.44
C VAL A 12 -38.84 -11.19 4.18
N LEU A 13 -37.63 -10.63 4.16
CA LEU A 13 -36.55 -11.07 3.25
C LEU A 13 -35.17 -11.17 3.92
N LEU A 14 -35.11 -11.06 5.25
CA LEU A 14 -33.90 -11.26 6.08
C LEU A 14 -34.06 -12.40 7.10
N LYS A 15 -35.04 -13.29 6.89
CA LYS A 15 -35.31 -14.45 7.76
C LYS A 15 -35.34 -15.82 7.07
N ILE A 16 -34.86 -15.90 5.82
CA ILE A 16 -34.57 -17.16 5.10
C ILE A 16 -33.09 -17.19 4.66
N CYS A 17 -32.19 -16.98 5.61
CA CYS A 17 -30.79 -17.45 5.49
C CYS A 17 -30.13 -17.74 6.86
N TRP A 18 -30.91 -17.74 7.95
CA TRP A 18 -30.42 -18.01 9.31
C TRP A 18 -31.26 -19.11 9.99
N ARG A 19 -31.30 -20.27 9.33
CA ARG A 19 -31.92 -21.49 9.87
C ARG A 19 -31.35 -22.76 9.24
N ASN A 20 -30.02 -22.93 9.33
CA ASN A 20 -29.33 -24.20 9.08
C ASN A 20 -28.01 -24.35 9.87
N GLU A 21 -27.93 -23.75 11.07
CA GLU A 21 -26.84 -23.93 12.04
C GLU A 21 -27.33 -24.63 13.32
N GLN A 22 -27.98 -25.78 13.14
CA GLN A 22 -28.16 -26.80 14.19
C GLN A 22 -28.13 -28.20 13.54
N LYS A 23 -27.61 -29.18 14.28
CA LYS A 23 -27.03 -30.46 13.79
C LYS A 23 -25.70 -30.21 13.02
N TYR A 24 -24.55 -30.78 13.39
CA TYR A 24 -24.25 -31.85 14.36
C TYR A 24 -23.06 -31.53 15.27
N LYS A 25 -23.11 -32.06 16.50
CA LYS A 25 -21.95 -32.44 17.33
C LYS A 25 -22.29 -33.72 18.11
N THR A 26 -21.24 -34.39 18.61
CA THR A 26 -21.27 -35.40 19.70
C THR A 26 -21.52 -36.89 19.36
N VAL A 27 -20.45 -37.58 18.91
CA VAL A 27 -19.79 -38.74 19.58
C VAL A 27 -20.51 -40.09 19.80
N ARG A 28 -20.04 -41.15 19.08
CA ARG A 28 -19.60 -42.53 19.49
C ARG A 28 -19.36 -43.36 18.20
N VAL A 29 -18.30 -44.15 17.98
CA VAL A 29 -17.54 -45.19 18.73
C VAL A 29 -18.18 -46.59 18.68
N HIS A 30 -17.73 -47.39 17.70
CA HIS A 30 -17.29 -48.81 17.73
C HIS A 30 -16.69 -49.11 16.33
N ASP A 31 -15.61 -49.84 16.03
CA ASP A 31 -14.76 -50.87 16.68
C ASP A 31 -14.87 -52.23 15.95
N ARG A 32 -13.74 -52.96 15.80
CA ARG A 32 -13.58 -54.29 15.12
C ARG A 32 -13.75 -54.26 13.58
N THR A 33 -13.13 -55.09 12.72
CA THR A 33 -12.07 -56.13 12.75
C THR A 33 -11.65 -56.41 11.27
N SER A 34 -10.55 -57.07 10.85
CA SER A 34 -9.35 -57.67 11.48
C SER A 34 -8.27 -57.99 10.40
N THR A 35 -7.14 -58.56 10.85
CA THR A 35 -6.29 -59.56 10.16
C THR A 35 -5.37 -59.19 8.97
N ILE A 36 -4.17 -59.78 9.02
CA ILE A 36 -3.00 -59.69 8.12
C ILE A 36 -2.78 -61.12 7.53
N PRO A 37 -2.24 -61.30 6.31
CA PRO A 37 -0.86 -61.83 6.16
C PRO A 37 0.00 -60.88 5.27
N TYR A 38 1.27 -60.56 5.60
CA TYR A 38 2.49 -61.39 5.55
C TYR A 38 2.91 -61.84 4.13
N CYS A 39 3.94 -61.19 3.56
CA CYS A 39 5.27 -61.80 3.29
C CYS A 39 6.19 -60.91 2.40
N ALA A 40 7.48 -60.96 2.73
CA ALA A 40 8.63 -60.64 1.87
C ALA A 40 9.48 -61.96 1.81
N PRO A 41 10.77 -62.05 1.38
CA PRO A 41 11.72 -61.03 0.89
C PRO A 41 12.65 -61.51 -0.26
N ILE A 42 13.76 -60.77 -0.53
CA ILE A 42 15.00 -61.20 -1.26
C ILE A 42 14.83 -61.47 -2.78
N GLY A 43 15.79 -61.16 -3.68
CA GLY A 43 17.03 -60.38 -3.56
C GLY A 43 17.99 -60.55 -4.76
N LEU A 44 19.03 -59.70 -4.82
CA LEU A 44 20.33 -59.83 -5.54
C LEU A 44 20.41 -60.55 -6.90
N PHE A 45 20.82 -59.82 -7.95
CA PHE A 45 21.75 -60.36 -8.98
C PHE A 45 22.66 -59.27 -9.61
N LEU A 46 23.85 -59.70 -10.01
CA LEU A 46 24.97 -59.01 -10.69
C LEU A 46 25.65 -60.08 -11.60
N PRO A 47 26.69 -59.82 -12.44
CA PRO A 47 27.28 -58.57 -12.94
C PRO A 47 27.54 -58.59 -14.48
N ARG A 48 28.38 -57.64 -14.97
CA ARG A 48 29.41 -57.72 -16.06
C ARG A 48 29.22 -56.83 -17.31
N ARG A 49 30.33 -56.13 -17.65
CA ARG A 49 31.02 -55.91 -18.97
C ARG A 49 30.17 -55.57 -20.22
N SER A 50 30.62 -54.81 -21.24
CA SER A 50 31.76 -53.90 -21.58
C SER A 50 31.35 -53.22 -22.93
N SER A 51 31.97 -52.23 -23.57
CA SER A 51 33.35 -51.72 -23.68
C SER A 51 33.39 -50.32 -24.36
N GLU A 52 34.52 -49.62 -24.29
CA GLU A 52 35.13 -48.62 -25.22
C GLU A 52 34.35 -48.16 -26.49
N ARG A 53 34.37 -46.88 -26.91
CA ARG A 53 35.54 -46.22 -27.57
C ARG A 53 35.39 -44.68 -27.73
N ASN A 54 36.51 -43.97 -27.58
CA ASN A 54 37.15 -42.90 -28.40
C ASN A 54 36.35 -41.98 -29.37
N VAL A 55 36.80 -40.76 -29.76
CA VAL A 55 37.78 -39.73 -29.29
C VAL A 55 37.53 -38.48 -30.15
N HIS A 56 37.74 -37.26 -29.62
CA HIS A 56 38.31 -36.06 -30.29
C HIS A 56 37.93 -34.78 -29.48
N SER A 57 38.69 -33.68 -29.37
CA SER A 57 40.13 -33.36 -29.19
C SER A 57 40.38 -31.95 -29.76
N LEU A 58 41.13 -31.11 -29.03
CA LEU A 58 41.60 -29.71 -29.30
C LEU A 58 41.07 -28.75 -28.19
N SER A 59 41.86 -28.33 -27.19
CA SER A 59 43.01 -27.38 -27.17
C SER A 59 42.58 -25.89 -27.15
N GLN A 60 43.18 -24.96 -26.40
CA GLN A 60 44.38 -25.00 -25.54
C GLN A 60 44.44 -23.78 -24.56
N GLN A 61 45.38 -23.79 -23.59
CA GLN A 61 45.93 -22.64 -22.81
C GLN A 61 45.06 -21.95 -21.72
N THR A 62 45.57 -21.33 -20.63
CA THR A 62 46.86 -21.49 -19.87
C THR A 62 46.77 -20.95 -18.42
N VAL A 63 46.98 -21.84 -17.43
CA VAL A 63 47.70 -21.74 -16.12
C VAL A 63 47.81 -20.41 -15.32
N ARG A 64 47.36 -20.44 -14.05
CA ARG A 64 48.13 -20.22 -12.76
C ARG A 64 47.20 -20.58 -11.57
N LYS A 65 47.50 -21.51 -10.61
CA LYS A 65 48.58 -21.63 -9.57
C LYS A 65 48.56 -20.45 -8.57
N LYS A 66 48.70 -20.57 -7.23
CA LYS A 66 49.01 -21.60 -6.17
C LYS A 66 48.04 -21.36 -4.96
N THR A 67 47.90 -22.05 -3.81
CA THR A 67 48.20 -23.37 -3.13
C THR A 67 47.26 -23.41 -1.88
N SER A 68 46.67 -24.51 -1.36
CA SER A 68 47.12 -25.83 -0.81
C SER A 68 47.39 -25.85 0.71
N GLY A 69 46.82 -26.83 1.43
CA GLY A 69 46.80 -27.01 2.90
C GLY A 69 45.43 -27.59 3.36
N ILE A 70 45.17 -28.88 3.65
CA ILE A 70 46.00 -30.07 4.03
C ILE A 70 46.53 -29.92 5.49
N LEU A 71 46.31 -30.85 6.45
CA LEU A 71 45.78 -32.25 6.46
C LEU A 71 45.24 -32.66 7.88
N ILE A 72 44.83 -33.94 8.07
CA ILE A 72 44.87 -34.74 9.34
C ILE A 72 43.82 -34.38 10.46
N LEU A 73 43.13 -35.30 11.20
CA LEU A 73 42.81 -36.76 11.12
C LEU A 73 41.50 -37.12 11.88
N GLN A 74 40.94 -38.31 11.60
CA GLN A 74 40.30 -39.37 12.45
C GLN A 74 39.62 -39.04 13.82
N HIS A 75 38.64 -39.81 14.35
CA HIS A 75 37.88 -40.99 13.87
C HIS A 75 36.49 -41.08 14.59
N SER A 76 35.65 -42.02 14.14
CA SER A 76 34.67 -42.88 14.86
C SER A 76 34.27 -42.55 16.33
N ILE A 77 33.03 -42.77 16.79
CA ILE A 77 32.38 -44.09 16.94
C ILE A 77 30.83 -43.96 17.03
N PHE A 78 30.09 -44.86 16.37
CA PHE A 78 28.66 -45.21 16.61
C PHE A 78 28.59 -46.23 17.77
N PRO A 79 27.50 -46.39 18.56
CA PRO A 79 26.15 -46.62 18.01
C PRO A 79 24.93 -46.26 18.92
N ALA A 80 23.74 -46.71 18.48
CA ALA A 80 22.67 -47.31 19.32
C ALA A 80 21.85 -46.41 20.30
N LYS A 81 20.68 -46.84 20.79
CA LYS A 81 19.49 -47.52 20.19
C LYS A 81 18.39 -47.56 21.27
N SER A 82 17.12 -47.32 20.88
CA SER A 82 15.90 -47.67 21.65
C SER A 82 15.83 -47.06 23.09
N THR A 83 14.77 -47.20 23.90
CA THR A 83 13.52 -47.98 23.81
C THR A 83 12.34 -47.21 24.41
N PHE A 84 11.11 -47.64 24.10
CA PHE A 84 9.87 -47.26 24.81
C PHE A 84 9.95 -47.53 26.33
N HIS A 85 9.28 -46.71 27.13
CA HIS A 85 8.15 -47.19 27.95
C HIS A 85 7.11 -46.07 28.22
N SER A 86 5.99 -46.42 28.84
CA SER A 86 4.75 -45.62 28.94
C SER A 86 4.02 -45.88 30.26
N ILE A 87 2.90 -45.18 30.47
CA ILE A 87 1.86 -45.41 31.51
C ILE A 87 2.25 -45.04 32.95
N CYS A 88 1.59 -44.02 33.52
CA CYS A 88 0.59 -44.24 34.58
C CYS A 88 -0.36 -43.04 34.79
N PHE A 89 -1.42 -43.26 35.56
CA PHE A 89 -2.54 -42.33 35.81
C PHE A 89 -2.57 -41.85 37.27
N SER A 90 -3.03 -40.60 37.50
CA SER A 90 -3.83 -40.11 38.65
C SER A 90 -3.63 -38.58 38.84
N SER A 91 -4.40 -37.87 39.67
CA SER A 91 -5.85 -37.55 39.61
C SER A 91 -6.29 -36.94 40.95
N LEU A 92 -7.09 -35.87 40.89
CA LEU A 92 -7.95 -35.30 41.95
C LEU A 92 -7.36 -34.42 43.07
N ASN A 93 -8.16 -33.38 43.36
CA ASN A 93 -8.31 -32.53 44.56
C ASN A 93 -7.08 -31.71 45.06
N VAL A 94 -7.15 -30.39 45.27
CA VAL A 94 -8.17 -29.48 45.85
C VAL A 94 -8.25 -29.54 47.38
N HIS A 95 -7.71 -28.52 48.05
CA HIS A 95 -8.42 -27.73 49.07
C HIS A 95 -7.75 -26.36 49.30
N PHE A 96 -8.56 -25.39 49.75
CA PHE A 96 -8.14 -24.12 50.37
C PHE A 96 -7.94 -24.31 51.88
N ILE A 97 -7.20 -23.40 52.54
CA ILE A 97 -7.58 -22.80 53.85
C ILE A 97 -6.71 -21.55 54.15
N HIS A 98 -7.14 -20.73 55.12
CA HIS A 98 -6.63 -19.38 55.44
C HIS A 98 -5.39 -19.34 56.39
N LEU A 99 -4.72 -18.16 56.40
CA LEU A 99 -4.27 -17.27 57.52
C LEU A 99 -4.16 -17.85 58.97
N PRO A 100 -3.35 -17.29 59.93
CA PRO A 100 -3.05 -15.84 60.07
C PRO A 100 -1.72 -15.35 60.77
N ILE A 101 -1.38 -14.06 60.51
CA ILE A 101 -0.99 -12.96 61.46
C ILE A 101 0.23 -13.07 62.45
N ASN A 102 1.01 -11.97 62.50
CA ASN A 102 1.99 -11.53 63.53
C ASN A 102 3.31 -12.33 63.69
N ASN A 103 4.44 -11.75 64.15
CA ASN A 103 4.58 -10.62 65.09
C ASN A 103 5.82 -9.70 64.86
N VAL A 104 5.93 -8.63 65.66
CA VAL A 104 6.97 -7.58 65.63
C VAL A 104 8.18 -7.92 66.53
N LEU A 105 9.39 -7.45 66.17
CA LEU A 105 10.40 -7.02 67.16
C LEU A 105 11.41 -6.01 66.58
N HIS A 106 11.72 -4.96 67.35
CA HIS A 106 12.85 -4.05 67.14
C HIS A 106 14.15 -4.66 67.70
N LEU A 107 15.31 -4.23 67.18
CA LEU A 107 16.39 -3.70 68.03
C LEU A 107 17.42 -2.91 67.21
N SER A 108 18.20 -2.08 67.90
CA SER A 108 19.09 -1.07 67.34
C SER A 108 20.44 -1.07 68.04
N SER A 109 21.54 -0.79 67.32
CA SER A 109 22.61 0.09 67.84
C SER A 109 23.71 0.42 66.83
N HIS A 110 24.34 1.56 67.10
CA HIS A 110 25.68 2.07 66.76
C HIS A 110 26.81 1.04 66.52
N ALA A 111 28.01 1.43 66.03
CA ALA A 111 28.50 2.51 65.15
C ALA A 111 30.03 2.40 65.05
N SER A 112 30.66 2.89 63.97
CA SER A 112 31.95 3.62 64.04
C SER A 112 32.46 4.07 62.67
N SER A 113 33.16 5.20 62.69
CA SER A 113 33.78 5.88 61.56
C SER A 113 35.05 5.20 61.01
N LYS A 114 35.30 5.38 59.71
CA LYS A 114 36.61 5.84 59.21
C LYS A 114 36.44 6.61 57.91
N GLN A 115 37.00 7.82 57.85
CA GLN A 115 37.05 8.64 56.63
C GLN A 115 38.28 8.29 55.79
N LEU A 116 38.15 8.43 54.47
CA LEU A 116 39.26 8.76 53.57
C LEU A 116 38.66 9.46 52.35
N HIS A 117 39.26 10.59 51.95
CA HIS A 117 38.75 11.43 50.86
C HIS A 117 39.08 10.84 49.48
N LEU A 118 38.20 11.05 48.49
CA LEU A 118 38.48 11.88 47.30
C LEU A 118 37.31 11.86 46.27
N PHE A 119 37.25 12.91 45.45
CA PHE A 119 36.35 13.16 44.30
C PHE A 119 34.83 13.26 44.54
N ASN A 120 34.29 14.46 44.32
CA ASN A 120 32.85 14.73 44.20
C ASN A 120 32.33 14.42 42.79
N PRO A 121 31.32 13.56 42.61
CA PRO A 121 30.38 13.64 41.49
C PRO A 121 29.24 14.65 41.80
N PRO A 122 28.59 15.24 40.78
CA PRO A 122 27.47 16.16 40.99
C PRO A 122 26.19 15.46 41.46
N GLU A 123 25.31 16.21 42.12
CA GLU A 123 24.08 15.72 42.74
C GLU A 123 23.13 14.98 41.77
N PRO A 124 22.46 13.91 42.22
CA PRO A 124 21.39 13.28 41.45
C PRO A 124 20.14 14.16 41.48
N ARG A 125 19.98 15.04 40.49
CA ARG A 125 18.73 15.81 40.29
C ARG A 125 17.53 14.86 40.27
N SER A 126 16.54 15.17 41.10
CA SER A 126 15.33 14.36 41.30
C SER A 126 14.65 13.97 39.99
N PHE A 127 14.49 12.67 39.76
CA PHE A 127 13.72 12.14 38.63
C PHE A 127 12.25 12.54 38.77
N LEU A 128 11.76 13.42 37.89
CA LEU A 128 10.33 13.65 37.73
C LEU A 128 9.68 12.37 37.18
N SER A 129 8.92 11.70 38.03
CA SER A 129 8.10 10.54 37.65
C SER A 129 7.01 10.95 36.66
N ILE A 130 6.77 10.11 35.65
CA ILE A 130 5.66 10.31 34.71
C ILE A 130 4.35 9.93 35.42
N PRO A 131 3.36 10.83 35.57
CA PRO A 131 2.12 10.50 36.26
C PRO A 131 1.26 9.54 35.41
N THR A 132 0.99 8.34 35.93
CA THR A 132 0.00 7.41 35.37
C THR A 132 -1.41 7.87 35.72
N ILE A 133 -1.97 8.75 34.90
CA ILE A 133 -3.36 9.22 35.06
C ILE A 133 -4.33 8.12 34.64
N SER A 134 -5.00 7.52 35.63
CA SER A 134 -6.06 6.53 35.46
C SER A 134 -7.33 7.00 36.19
N GLN A 135 -8.06 7.94 35.60
CA GLN A 135 -9.41 8.35 36.03
C GLN A 135 -10.24 8.74 34.80
N LYS A 136 -11.54 8.41 34.83
CA LYS A 136 -12.45 8.62 33.69
C LYS A 136 -12.88 10.09 33.56
N CYS A 137 -13.27 10.49 32.35
CA CYS A 137 -13.51 11.88 31.99
C CYS A 137 -14.63 12.55 32.83
N GLN A 138 -14.25 13.58 33.60
CA GLN A 138 -15.15 14.69 33.93
C GLN A 138 -14.41 16.04 34.01
N ILE A 139 -13.29 16.18 33.27
CA ILE A 139 -12.42 17.36 33.30
C ILE A 139 -12.18 17.86 31.86
N THR A 140 -12.99 18.80 31.39
CA THR A 140 -12.81 19.47 30.08
C THR A 140 -12.87 20.99 30.14
N ARG A 141 -13.54 21.59 31.15
CA ARG A 141 -13.57 23.05 31.36
C ARG A 141 -12.36 23.56 32.12
N ASP A 142 -12.05 22.95 33.26
CA ASP A 142 -10.99 23.43 34.18
C ASP A 142 -9.60 23.39 33.51
N LEU A 143 -9.38 22.38 32.67
CA LEU A 143 -8.20 22.23 31.83
C LEU A 143 -8.07 23.28 30.71
N PHE A 144 -9.05 24.16 30.50
CA PHE A 144 -8.98 25.21 29.49
C PHE A 144 -9.06 26.64 30.03
N LEU A 145 -9.36 26.83 31.33
CA LEU A 145 -9.34 28.15 31.97
C LEU A 145 -8.01 28.89 31.73
N ILE A 146 -8.14 30.19 31.46
CA ILE A 146 -7.11 31.22 31.47
C ILE A 146 -7.48 32.15 32.64
N PRO A 147 -6.55 32.60 33.48
CA PRO A 147 -6.87 33.59 34.52
C PRO A 147 -7.25 34.92 33.87
N ASP A 148 -8.46 35.39 34.12
CA ASP A 148 -8.96 36.68 33.60
C ASP A 148 -8.19 37.85 34.24
N SER A 149 -7.44 38.58 33.43
CA SER A 149 -6.67 39.76 33.85
C SER A 149 -7.10 41.01 33.06
N ALA A 150 -8.38 41.38 33.17
CA ALA A 150 -8.93 42.64 32.72
C ALA A 150 -10.06 43.08 33.68
N PRO A 151 -10.22 44.37 34.00
CA PRO A 151 -11.21 44.84 34.96
C PRO A 151 -12.64 44.72 34.42
N SER A 152 -13.59 44.40 35.30
CA SER A 152 -15.00 44.20 34.97
C SER A 152 -15.75 45.51 34.76
N ILE A 153 -16.48 45.60 33.63
CA ILE A 153 -17.52 46.61 33.40
C ILE A 153 -18.88 45.95 33.65
N SER A 154 -19.71 46.58 34.47
CA SER A 154 -20.98 46.00 34.95
C SER A 154 -22.06 45.92 33.88
N THR A 155 -22.58 44.73 33.61
CA THR A 155 -23.61 44.46 32.59
C THR A 155 -24.97 44.09 33.19
N ASN A 156 -25.73 45.12 33.61
CA ASN A 156 -27.18 44.96 33.78
C ASN A 156 -27.91 45.04 32.43
N SER A 157 -29.04 44.34 32.31
CA SER A 157 -29.99 44.38 31.17
C SER A 157 -29.70 43.52 29.92
N ILE A 158 -29.52 42.20 30.07
CA ILE A 158 -29.64 41.27 28.94
C ILE A 158 -31.13 40.95 28.68
N LYS A 159 -31.74 41.61 27.68
CA LYS A 159 -33.04 41.20 27.12
C LYS A 159 -32.87 39.91 26.29
N LYS A 160 -33.84 38.99 26.36
CA LYS A 160 -33.84 37.73 25.59
C LYS A 160 -33.93 38.00 24.08
N ILE A 161 -32.80 37.96 23.38
CA ILE A 161 -32.76 37.94 21.91
C ILE A 161 -33.12 36.52 21.45
N LYS A 162 -34.22 36.37 20.69
CA LYS A 162 -34.54 35.12 20.00
C LYS A 162 -33.53 34.90 18.86
N PRO A 163 -33.09 33.66 18.57
CA PRO A 163 -32.18 33.40 17.46
C PRO A 163 -32.87 33.72 16.14
N THR A 164 -32.47 34.81 15.50
CA THR A 164 -32.88 35.17 14.15
C THR A 164 -32.32 34.14 13.16
N ARG A 165 -33.20 33.49 12.39
CA ARG A 165 -32.83 32.72 11.20
C ARG A 165 -32.38 33.68 10.08
N GLY A 166 -31.22 34.30 10.26
CA GLY A 166 -30.47 35.02 9.23
C GLY A 166 -29.52 34.07 8.50
N GLY A 167 -29.38 34.22 7.19
CA GLY A 167 -28.71 33.22 6.35
C GLY A 167 -27.20 33.16 6.52
N MET A 168 -26.66 32.00 6.92
CA MET A 168 -25.33 31.58 6.51
C MET A 168 -25.46 30.84 5.16
N ALA A 169 -25.37 31.59 4.07
CA ALA A 169 -25.40 31.05 2.72
C ALA A 169 -24.31 31.68 1.84
N THR A 170 -23.63 30.83 1.06
CA THR A 170 -23.05 31.17 -0.25
C THR A 170 -22.15 32.41 -0.35
N ASN A 171 -21.00 32.41 0.33
CA ASN A 171 -19.79 33.06 -0.20
C ASN A 171 -18.50 32.44 0.38
N MET A 172 -18.23 31.19 -0.02
CA MET A 172 -17.06 30.41 0.41
C MET A 172 -16.10 30.25 -0.77
N GLN A 173 -15.03 31.05 -0.78
CA GLN A 173 -14.00 31.00 -1.82
C GLN A 173 -12.79 30.20 -1.32
N LEU A 174 -12.44 29.10 -2.01
CA LEU A 174 -11.15 28.42 -1.79
C LEU A 174 -10.01 29.40 -2.08
N MET A 175 -8.94 29.36 -1.27
CA MET A 175 -7.84 30.31 -1.37
C MET A 175 -7.29 30.38 -2.82
N LEU A 176 -7.39 31.56 -3.43
CA LEU A 176 -6.88 31.78 -4.79
C LEU A 176 -5.35 31.81 -4.81
N ARG A 177 -4.79 31.49 -5.97
CA ARG A 177 -3.37 31.63 -6.29
C ARG A 177 -2.90 33.08 -6.05
N PRO A 178 -1.83 33.33 -5.29
CA PRO A 178 -1.26 34.67 -5.16
C PRO A 178 -0.77 35.19 -6.51
N LYS A 179 -1.17 36.40 -6.90
CA LYS A 179 -0.89 36.96 -8.24
C LYS A 179 0.59 37.31 -8.46
N ASN A 180 1.28 37.77 -7.42
CA ASN A 180 2.63 38.35 -7.51
C ASN A 180 3.70 37.38 -6.98
N VAL A 181 3.67 36.11 -7.40
CA VAL A 181 4.70 35.13 -7.05
C VAL A 181 5.92 35.34 -7.96
N PRO A 182 7.14 35.55 -7.41
CA PRO A 182 8.34 35.71 -8.23
C PRO A 182 8.56 34.51 -9.17
N PRO A 183 9.09 34.70 -10.39
CA PRO A 183 9.33 33.60 -11.32
C PRO A 183 10.35 32.58 -10.79
N GLY A 184 10.27 31.36 -11.30
CA GLY A 184 11.30 30.33 -11.07
C GLY A 184 12.55 30.54 -11.93
N ASN A 185 13.66 29.92 -11.53
CA ASN A 185 14.94 29.94 -12.25
C ASN A 185 15.47 28.54 -12.61
N VAL A 186 14.79 27.46 -12.21
CA VAL A 186 15.13 26.07 -12.54
C VAL A 186 14.33 25.65 -13.78
N PRO A 187 14.95 25.40 -14.95
CA PRO A 187 14.24 24.94 -16.14
C PRO A 187 13.76 23.49 -15.97
N LEU A 188 12.48 23.23 -16.27
CA LEU A 188 11.84 21.93 -16.11
C LEU A 188 10.86 21.64 -17.27
N THR A 189 10.95 20.45 -17.86
CA THR A 189 9.91 19.93 -18.76
C THR A 189 8.92 19.07 -17.96
N THR A 190 7.61 19.21 -18.17
CA THR A 190 6.57 18.38 -17.52
C THR A 190 5.83 17.50 -18.52
N ASN A 191 5.30 16.34 -18.10
CA ASN A 191 4.55 15.41 -18.96
C ASN A 191 3.10 15.88 -19.22
N LEU A 192 2.95 17.16 -19.52
CA LEU A 192 1.74 17.81 -20.02
C LEU A 192 1.97 18.18 -21.48
N LEU A 193 0.95 18.02 -22.31
CA LEU A 193 0.91 18.52 -23.69
C LEU A 193 -0.16 19.61 -23.73
N GLU A 194 0.16 20.81 -24.21
CA GLU A 194 -0.82 21.88 -24.37
C GLU A 194 -1.90 21.44 -25.39
N ILE A 195 -3.17 21.53 -24.99
CA ILE A 195 -4.31 21.31 -25.87
C ILE A 195 -4.79 22.69 -26.33
N LYS A 196 -4.66 22.95 -27.64
CA LYS A 196 -5.22 24.14 -28.28
C LYS A 196 -6.63 23.78 -28.75
N VAL A 197 -7.60 24.41 -28.12
CA VAL A 197 -9.04 24.25 -28.37
C VAL A 197 -9.60 25.59 -28.86
N PRO A 198 -10.53 25.61 -29.83
CA PRO A 198 -11.47 26.71 -29.98
C PRO A 198 -12.53 26.64 -28.86
N ASP A 199 -13.51 27.54 -28.87
CA ASP A 199 -14.68 27.49 -27.98
C ASP A 199 -15.55 26.26 -28.31
N LEU A 200 -15.22 25.13 -27.67
CA LEU A 200 -15.87 23.84 -27.88
C LEU A 200 -17.02 23.58 -26.90
N THR A 201 -18.12 23.11 -27.47
CA THR A 201 -19.26 22.54 -26.75
C THR A 201 -19.46 21.09 -27.16
N PHE A 202 -19.75 20.21 -26.20
CA PHE A 202 -20.02 18.80 -26.42
C PHE A 202 -21.44 18.42 -26.01
N CYS A 203 -22.13 17.68 -26.86
CA CYS A 203 -23.46 17.12 -26.58
C CYS A 203 -23.30 15.81 -25.78
N HIS A 204 -23.98 15.72 -24.65
CA HIS A 204 -23.91 14.59 -23.71
C HIS A 204 -25.21 13.78 -23.75
N TYR A 205 -25.07 12.48 -23.97
CA TYR A 205 -26.14 11.49 -24.00
C TYR A 205 -25.92 10.45 -22.89
N ALA A 206 -26.98 10.14 -22.16
CA ALA A 206 -27.01 8.98 -21.29
C ALA A 206 -27.18 7.72 -22.15
N VAL A 207 -26.33 6.72 -21.92
CA VAL A 207 -26.43 5.39 -22.54
C VAL A 207 -27.07 4.43 -21.55
N LEU A 208 -28.29 3.99 -21.85
CA LEU A 208 -29.02 2.96 -21.12
C LEU A 208 -28.91 1.64 -21.88
N ILE A 209 -28.73 0.52 -21.17
CA ILE A 209 -28.57 -0.82 -21.74
C ILE A 209 -29.36 -1.81 -20.87
N GLU A 210 -30.48 -2.32 -21.39
CA GLU A 210 -31.45 -3.10 -20.63
C GLU A 210 -31.83 -4.41 -21.34
N PRO A 211 -31.65 -5.60 -20.71
CA PRO A 211 -31.05 -5.81 -19.39
C PRO A 211 -29.54 -5.54 -19.36
N ALA A 212 -29.02 -5.15 -18.19
CA ALA A 212 -27.62 -4.76 -18.02
C ALA A 212 -26.63 -5.90 -18.35
N ILE A 213 -25.78 -5.68 -19.34
CA ILE A 213 -24.80 -6.66 -19.83
C ILE A 213 -23.44 -6.56 -19.12
N ALA A 214 -22.59 -7.57 -19.33
CA ALA A 214 -21.23 -7.57 -18.79
C ALA A 214 -20.37 -6.46 -19.45
N ARG A 215 -20.08 -5.38 -18.70
CA ARG A 215 -19.45 -4.10 -19.13
C ARG A 215 -18.40 -4.15 -20.25
N ARG A 216 -17.59 -5.20 -20.35
CA ARG A 216 -16.64 -5.44 -21.46
C ARG A 216 -17.30 -5.54 -22.85
N LEU A 217 -18.62 -5.71 -22.92
CA LEU A 217 -19.40 -5.80 -24.15
C LEU A 217 -20.01 -4.45 -24.56
N ASN A 218 -20.06 -3.46 -23.65
CA ASN A 218 -20.74 -2.19 -23.90
C ASN A 218 -20.19 -1.46 -25.14
N HIS A 219 -18.87 -1.42 -25.33
CA HIS A 219 -18.27 -0.81 -26.53
C HIS A 219 -18.61 -1.55 -27.83
N LEU A 220 -18.79 -2.88 -27.79
CA LEU A 220 -19.18 -3.66 -28.97
C LEU A 220 -20.63 -3.37 -29.36
N VAL A 221 -21.53 -3.38 -28.38
CA VAL A 221 -22.96 -3.11 -28.56
C VAL A 221 -23.20 -1.66 -29.01
N VAL A 222 -22.62 -0.68 -28.31
CA VAL A 222 -22.74 0.74 -28.69
C VAL A 222 -22.11 1.01 -30.05
N GLY A 223 -20.99 0.34 -30.37
CA GLY A 223 -20.39 0.41 -31.71
C GLY A 223 -21.30 -0.15 -32.81
N ALA A 224 -22.02 -1.24 -32.54
CA ALA A 224 -22.99 -1.80 -33.48
C ALA A 224 -24.18 -0.86 -33.72
N ILE A 225 -24.70 -0.20 -32.67
CA ILE A 225 -25.77 0.81 -32.83
C ILE A 225 -25.24 2.01 -33.65
N VAL A 226 -24.08 2.57 -33.31
CA VAL A 226 -23.47 3.69 -34.05
C VAL A 226 -23.20 3.33 -35.52
N GLN A 227 -22.86 2.07 -35.81
CA GLN A 227 -22.69 1.59 -37.19
C GLN A 227 -24.02 1.40 -37.93
N ARG A 228 -25.11 1.00 -37.25
CA ARG A 228 -26.43 0.83 -37.87
C ARG A 228 -27.13 2.17 -38.14
N HIS A 229 -26.94 3.16 -37.27
CA HIS A 229 -27.46 4.52 -37.41
C HIS A 229 -26.43 5.49 -38.05
N ALA A 230 -25.57 5.00 -38.93
CA ALA A 230 -24.43 5.77 -39.45
C ALA A 230 -24.82 7.09 -40.16
N GLU A 231 -26.04 7.19 -40.67
CA GLU A 231 -26.61 8.40 -41.30
C GLU A 231 -26.86 9.50 -40.25
N GLU A 232 -27.43 9.17 -39.09
CA GLU A 232 -27.60 10.08 -37.93
C GLU A 232 -26.25 10.58 -37.38
N PHE A 233 -25.16 9.84 -37.62
CA PHE A 233 -23.81 10.22 -37.23
C PHE A 233 -22.99 10.86 -38.37
N GLN A 234 -23.59 11.19 -39.52
CA GLN A 234 -22.85 11.72 -40.67
C GLN A 234 -22.22 13.10 -40.35
N GLY A 235 -20.88 13.17 -40.37
CA GLY A 235 -20.15 14.39 -39.99
C GLY A 235 -20.21 14.72 -38.49
N ILE A 236 -20.59 13.75 -37.66
CA ILE A 236 -20.58 13.79 -36.19
C ILE A 236 -19.52 12.81 -35.69
N SER A 237 -18.66 13.26 -34.80
CA SER A 237 -17.69 12.39 -34.12
C SER A 237 -18.11 12.14 -32.69
N VAL A 238 -18.03 10.87 -32.30
CA VAL A 238 -18.50 10.37 -31.00
C VAL A 238 -17.41 9.74 -30.16
N GLY A 239 -17.64 9.74 -28.85
CA GLY A 239 -16.83 9.03 -27.86
C GLY A 239 -17.75 8.45 -26.78
N TYR A 240 -17.40 7.27 -26.28
CA TYR A 240 -18.18 6.56 -25.27
C TYR A 240 -17.29 6.11 -24.12
N ASP A 241 -17.72 6.34 -22.88
CA ASP A 241 -16.95 6.01 -21.66
C ASP A 241 -16.92 4.51 -21.31
N GLY A 242 -17.65 3.69 -22.08
CA GLY A 242 -17.77 2.25 -21.83
C GLY A 242 -18.66 1.91 -20.64
N ASN A 243 -19.57 2.81 -20.25
CA ASN A 243 -20.51 2.61 -19.15
C ASN A 243 -21.90 3.20 -19.42
N THR A 244 -21.98 4.52 -19.52
CA THR A 244 -23.22 5.32 -19.39
C THR A 244 -23.18 6.68 -20.08
N ILE A 245 -22.03 7.15 -20.56
CA ILE A 245 -21.88 8.50 -21.13
C ILE A 245 -21.34 8.40 -22.55
N LEU A 246 -22.21 8.71 -23.53
CA LEU A 246 -21.83 8.98 -24.91
C LEU A 246 -21.77 10.49 -25.12
N VAL A 247 -20.78 10.91 -25.91
CA VAL A 247 -20.43 12.29 -26.18
C VAL A 247 -20.36 12.47 -27.69
N ALA A 248 -20.90 13.57 -28.20
CA ALA A 248 -20.82 13.95 -29.60
C ALA A 248 -20.34 15.41 -29.75
N ASN A 249 -19.65 15.71 -30.85
CA ASN A 249 -19.25 17.08 -31.20
C ASN A 249 -20.40 17.96 -31.76
N LYS A 250 -21.56 17.36 -32.02
CA LYS A 250 -22.81 18.00 -32.48
C LYS A 250 -24.01 17.28 -31.87
N GLN A 251 -25.19 17.91 -31.91
CA GLN A 251 -26.42 17.24 -31.51
C GLN A 251 -26.90 16.27 -32.61
N LEU A 252 -27.46 15.12 -32.24
CA LEU A 252 -28.16 14.20 -33.13
C LEU A 252 -29.55 14.77 -33.45
N ALA A 253 -30.19 14.34 -34.55
CA ALA A 253 -31.53 14.81 -34.89
C ALA A 253 -32.58 14.35 -33.85
N GLN A 254 -32.37 13.18 -33.23
CA GLN A 254 -33.27 12.56 -32.26
C GLN A 254 -32.53 11.66 -31.26
N ASP A 255 -33.23 11.27 -30.19
CA ASP A 255 -32.82 10.16 -29.31
C ASP A 255 -32.83 8.85 -30.10
N ILE A 256 -31.79 8.02 -29.97
CA ILE A 256 -31.72 6.70 -30.62
C ILE A 256 -32.17 5.62 -29.64
N VAL A 257 -33.09 4.76 -30.08
CA VAL A 257 -33.50 3.52 -29.38
C VAL A 257 -33.39 2.35 -30.34
N ASP A 258 -32.67 1.30 -29.95
CA ASP A 258 -32.42 0.13 -30.80
C ASP A 258 -32.21 -1.14 -29.94
N VAL A 259 -32.27 -2.32 -30.56
CA VAL A 259 -32.09 -3.63 -29.91
C VAL A 259 -30.90 -4.37 -30.51
N GLU A 260 -30.01 -4.91 -29.68
CA GLU A 260 -28.83 -5.68 -30.07
C GLU A 260 -28.84 -7.08 -29.46
N LYS A 261 -28.35 -8.10 -30.18
CA LYS A 261 -28.47 -9.50 -29.77
C LYS A 261 -27.21 -10.01 -29.06
N VAL A 262 -27.19 -9.89 -27.74
CA VAL A 262 -26.04 -10.27 -26.90
C VAL A 262 -26.10 -11.76 -26.54
N GLY A 263 -25.81 -12.60 -27.53
CA GLY A 263 -25.79 -14.06 -27.40
C GLY A 263 -27.20 -14.65 -27.53
N SER A 264 -27.77 -15.14 -26.42
CA SER A 264 -29.13 -15.68 -26.37
C SER A 264 -30.18 -14.68 -25.87
N SER A 265 -29.78 -13.44 -25.59
CA SER A 265 -30.66 -12.39 -25.08
C SER A 265 -30.63 -11.18 -26.01
N GLU A 266 -31.81 -10.62 -26.27
CA GLU A 266 -31.96 -9.30 -26.85
C GLU A 266 -31.84 -8.23 -25.76
N VAL A 267 -31.27 -7.09 -26.12
CA VAL A 267 -30.91 -6.01 -25.20
C VAL A 267 -31.27 -4.70 -25.86
N THR A 268 -32.12 -3.91 -25.22
CA THR A 268 -32.47 -2.56 -25.69
C THR A 268 -31.37 -1.59 -25.28
N ILE A 269 -30.99 -0.70 -26.18
CA ILE A 269 -30.02 0.37 -25.97
C ILE A 269 -30.69 1.69 -26.31
N LYS A 270 -30.65 2.64 -25.39
CA LYS A 270 -31.08 4.02 -25.62
C LYS A 270 -29.91 4.98 -25.48
N PHE A 271 -29.77 5.90 -26.43
CA PHE A 271 -29.01 7.14 -26.29
C PHE A 271 -30.01 8.28 -26.05
N GLU A 272 -30.01 8.83 -24.84
CA GLU A 272 -30.93 9.88 -24.42
C GLU A 272 -30.17 11.20 -24.21
N TYR A 273 -30.49 12.24 -24.98
CA TYR A 273 -29.85 13.56 -24.83
C TYR A 273 -30.09 14.12 -23.43
N LYS A 274 -29.05 14.70 -22.82
CA LYS A 274 -29.13 15.30 -21.47
C LYS A 274 -28.83 16.79 -21.47
N ASN A 275 -27.68 17.21 -22.02
CA ASN A 275 -27.33 18.62 -22.14
C ASN A 275 -26.16 18.84 -23.12
N THR A 276 -25.88 20.10 -23.42
CA THR A 276 -24.67 20.55 -24.09
C THR A 276 -23.77 21.27 -23.10
N HIS A 277 -22.49 20.86 -23.02
CA HIS A 277 -21.52 21.35 -22.04
C HIS A 277 -20.34 22.05 -22.73
N SER A 278 -19.99 23.26 -22.28
CA SER A 278 -18.75 23.95 -22.68
C SER A 278 -17.56 23.51 -21.81
N LEU A 279 -16.33 23.75 -22.26
CA LEU A 279 -15.11 23.35 -21.53
C LEU A 279 -14.93 24.01 -20.15
N ASN A 280 -15.70 25.06 -19.83
CA ASN A 280 -15.72 25.70 -18.51
C ASN A 280 -16.49 24.86 -17.46
N ASP A 281 -17.31 23.92 -17.89
CA ASP A 281 -18.00 22.95 -17.03
C ASP A 281 -17.07 21.74 -16.74
N PRO A 282 -16.93 21.28 -15.48
CA PRO A 282 -16.32 19.99 -15.16
C PRO A 282 -16.82 18.81 -16.01
N MET A 283 -18.11 18.79 -16.40
CA MET A 283 -18.65 17.79 -17.32
C MET A 283 -18.14 18.01 -18.75
N GLY A 284 -17.99 19.25 -19.23
CA GLY A 284 -17.38 19.54 -20.54
C GLY A 284 -15.92 19.10 -20.63
N MET A 285 -15.14 19.25 -19.55
CA MET A 285 -13.80 18.65 -19.44
C MET A 285 -13.83 17.12 -19.48
N GLN A 286 -14.84 16.49 -18.86
CA GLN A 286 -15.02 15.04 -18.92
C GLN A 286 -15.43 14.58 -20.34
N CYS A 287 -16.29 15.33 -21.02
CA CYS A 287 -16.65 15.13 -22.42
C CYS A 287 -15.41 15.16 -23.32
N LEU A 288 -14.53 16.16 -23.14
CA LEU A 288 -13.24 16.22 -23.84
C LEU A 288 -12.37 14.98 -23.51
N GLU A 289 -12.25 14.57 -22.25
CA GLU A 289 -11.46 13.36 -21.90
C GLU A 289 -12.04 12.07 -22.50
N ILE A 290 -13.35 11.98 -22.73
CA ILE A 290 -13.98 10.86 -23.43
C ILE A 290 -13.69 10.94 -24.94
N MET A 291 -13.84 12.11 -25.56
CA MET A 291 -13.60 12.33 -26.99
C MET A 291 -12.14 12.07 -27.38
N LEU A 292 -11.17 12.69 -26.69
CA LEU A 292 -9.74 12.52 -26.96
C LEU A 292 -9.27 11.06 -26.90
N ARG A 293 -10.03 10.21 -26.22
CA ARG A 293 -9.69 8.81 -25.96
C ARG A 293 -10.50 7.80 -26.77
N SER A 294 -11.51 8.22 -27.53
CA SER A 294 -12.33 7.31 -28.34
C SER A 294 -11.49 6.61 -29.41
N TYR A 295 -10.52 7.32 -30.01
CA TYR A 295 -9.55 6.74 -30.93
C TYR A 295 -8.74 5.59 -30.30
N GLN A 296 -8.17 5.77 -29.11
CA GLN A 296 -7.41 4.69 -28.46
C GLN A 296 -8.28 3.65 -27.75
N ALA A 297 -9.61 3.80 -27.76
CA ALA A 297 -10.57 2.75 -27.42
C ALA A 297 -11.00 1.93 -28.65
N LYS A 298 -10.98 2.54 -29.85
CA LYS A 298 -11.19 1.90 -31.16
C LYS A 298 -9.96 1.06 -31.58
N MET A 299 -8.75 1.58 -31.40
CA MET A 299 -7.52 0.97 -31.93
C MET A 299 -6.71 0.11 -30.94
N PHE A 300 -6.90 0.26 -29.63
CA PHE A 300 -6.06 -0.38 -28.61
C PHE A 300 -6.90 -0.97 -27.45
N PHE A 301 -6.28 -1.78 -26.60
CA PHE A 301 -6.97 -2.29 -25.40
C PHE A 301 -7.10 -1.17 -24.36
N ALA A 302 -8.30 -0.61 -24.23
CA ALA A 302 -8.63 0.40 -23.23
C ALA A 302 -9.09 -0.22 -21.88
N ASP A 303 -8.67 0.40 -20.77
CA ASP A 303 -9.00 -0.01 -19.40
C ASP A 303 -9.14 1.22 -18.49
N GLY A 304 -10.37 1.73 -18.35
CA GLY A 304 -10.65 2.96 -17.61
C GLY A 304 -10.00 4.17 -18.26
N ARG A 305 -8.81 4.56 -17.78
CA ARG A 305 -7.95 5.66 -18.30
C ARG A 305 -6.66 5.20 -18.97
N LYS A 306 -6.40 3.89 -19.02
CA LYS A 306 -5.26 3.29 -19.73
C LYS A 306 -5.68 2.92 -21.15
N SER A 307 -4.73 2.99 -22.08
CA SER A 307 -4.76 2.25 -23.34
C SER A 307 -3.41 1.55 -23.51
N VAL A 308 -3.42 0.29 -23.96
CA VAL A 308 -2.20 -0.52 -24.16
C VAL A 308 -2.26 -1.33 -25.46
N SER A 309 -1.09 -1.54 -26.06
CA SER A 309 -0.91 -2.28 -27.32
C SER A 309 -0.33 -3.68 -27.05
N SER A 310 -0.69 -4.65 -27.89
CA SER A 310 -0.10 -5.98 -27.93
C SER A 310 1.26 -6.02 -28.66
N ALA A 311 1.57 -5.00 -29.46
CA ALA A 311 2.82 -4.91 -30.22
C ALA A 311 4.01 -4.53 -29.33
N GLU A 312 3.83 -3.60 -28.38
CA GLU A 312 4.81 -3.34 -27.31
C GLU A 312 4.48 -4.21 -26.09
N LYS A 313 5.16 -5.36 -25.94
CA LYS A 313 4.98 -6.23 -24.76
C LYS A 313 6.28 -6.85 -24.22
N THR A 314 6.27 -7.19 -22.93
CA THR A 314 7.39 -7.86 -22.24
C THR A 314 6.92 -8.99 -21.35
N HIS A 315 7.56 -10.16 -21.45
CA HIS A 315 7.28 -11.33 -20.63
C HIS A 315 7.74 -11.11 -19.17
N ILE A 316 6.97 -11.61 -18.21
CA ILE A 316 7.35 -11.74 -16.79
C ILE A 316 7.17 -13.19 -16.33
N SER A 317 7.66 -13.52 -15.15
CA SER A 317 7.58 -14.88 -14.60
C SER A 317 6.15 -15.44 -14.52
N GLY A 318 6.00 -16.76 -14.64
CA GLY A 318 4.74 -17.46 -14.42
C GLY A 318 3.68 -17.34 -15.53
N GLY A 319 4.08 -17.22 -16.80
CA GLY A 319 3.15 -17.27 -17.95
C GLY A 319 2.32 -16.00 -18.16
N ILE A 320 2.87 -14.84 -17.81
CA ILE A 320 2.22 -13.53 -17.93
C ILE A 320 3.09 -12.63 -18.81
N GLU A 321 2.47 -11.88 -19.70
CA GLU A 321 3.08 -10.79 -20.46
C GLU A 321 2.50 -9.44 -20.00
N LEU A 322 3.32 -8.40 -19.93
CA LEU A 322 2.86 -7.02 -19.76
C LEU A 322 2.67 -6.40 -21.14
N TRP A 323 1.48 -5.89 -21.42
CA TRP A 323 1.22 -4.99 -22.55
C TRP A 323 1.51 -3.56 -22.11
N HIS A 324 2.15 -2.80 -23.00
CA HIS A 324 2.67 -1.47 -22.73
C HIS A 324 1.78 -0.40 -23.38
N GLY A 325 1.80 0.80 -22.84
CA GLY A 325 1.07 1.93 -23.42
C GLY A 325 1.08 3.16 -22.52
N LEU A 326 -0.04 3.88 -22.49
CA LEU A 326 -0.19 5.18 -21.85
C LEU A 326 -1.47 5.29 -21.02
N THR A 327 -1.41 6.16 -20.02
CA THR A 327 -2.58 6.79 -19.39
C THR A 327 -2.75 8.19 -19.95
N GLN A 328 -3.99 8.64 -20.04
CA GLN A 328 -4.36 9.97 -20.50
C GLN A 328 -5.33 10.60 -19.48
N ARG A 329 -5.17 11.91 -19.23
CA ARG A 329 -6.13 12.74 -18.48
C ARG A 329 -6.14 14.17 -19.01
N VAL A 330 -7.31 14.79 -19.08
CA VAL A 330 -7.41 16.24 -19.28
C VAL A 330 -7.12 16.95 -17.94
N LYS A 331 -6.48 18.12 -18.01
CA LYS A 331 -6.29 19.04 -16.89
C LYS A 331 -6.49 20.48 -17.34
N HIS A 332 -7.22 21.26 -16.55
CA HIS A 332 -7.25 22.72 -16.66
C HIS A 332 -6.26 23.32 -15.65
N LEU A 333 -5.28 24.08 -16.14
CA LEU A 333 -4.16 24.64 -15.36
C LEU A 333 -3.76 25.99 -15.97
N ASN A 334 -3.52 27.03 -15.15
CA ASN A 334 -3.19 28.38 -15.61
C ASN A 334 -4.06 28.87 -16.79
N ASP A 335 -5.38 28.69 -16.69
CA ASP A 335 -6.38 29.07 -17.71
C ASP A 335 -6.15 28.44 -19.10
N LYS A 336 -5.51 27.26 -19.12
CA LYS A 336 -5.20 26.45 -20.31
C LYS A 336 -5.53 24.97 -20.10
N PHE A 337 -5.85 24.27 -21.19
CA PHE A 337 -6.09 22.84 -21.19
C PHE A 337 -4.82 22.05 -21.54
N PHE A 338 -4.61 20.95 -20.83
CA PHE A 338 -3.44 20.07 -20.99
C PHE A 338 -3.84 18.60 -21.00
N LEU A 339 -3.25 17.82 -21.92
CA LEU A 339 -3.29 16.36 -21.87
C LEU A 339 -2.11 15.88 -21.04
N ASN A 340 -2.38 15.37 -19.84
CA ASN A 340 -1.37 14.72 -19.02
C ASN A 340 -1.23 13.24 -19.43
N VAL A 341 -0.05 12.88 -19.93
CA VAL A 341 0.26 11.52 -20.40
C VAL A 341 1.30 10.85 -19.51
N ASP A 342 1.05 9.63 -19.04
CA ASP A 342 2.04 8.88 -18.24
C ASP A 342 2.06 7.36 -18.55
N VAL A 343 3.22 6.74 -18.32
CA VAL A 343 3.55 5.36 -18.74
C VAL A 343 2.60 4.33 -18.12
N ALA A 344 1.88 3.58 -18.95
CA ALA A 344 1.00 2.50 -18.51
C ALA A 344 1.57 1.11 -18.80
N PHE A 345 1.15 0.17 -17.95
CA PHE A 345 1.33 -1.27 -18.12
C PHE A 345 0.05 -1.99 -17.65
N THR A 346 -0.29 -3.09 -18.32
CA THR A 346 -1.39 -3.99 -17.96
C THR A 346 -0.96 -5.44 -18.20
N PRO A 347 -1.14 -6.36 -17.24
CA PRO A 347 -0.77 -7.76 -17.41
C PRO A 347 -1.83 -8.56 -18.19
N PHE A 348 -1.37 -9.50 -19.00
CA PHE A 348 -2.14 -10.42 -19.84
C PHE A 348 -1.59 -11.85 -19.68
N TYR A 349 -2.44 -12.86 -19.87
CA TYR A 349 -1.98 -14.24 -19.96
C TYR A 349 -1.20 -14.45 -21.26
N GLU A 350 -0.02 -15.04 -21.17
CA GLU A 350 0.86 -15.32 -22.30
C GLU A 350 0.26 -16.46 -23.18
N PRO A 351 0.21 -16.34 -24.53
CA PRO A 351 -0.49 -17.28 -25.41
C PRO A 351 0.28 -18.58 -25.73
N ILE A 352 0.81 -19.23 -24.70
CA ILE A 352 1.70 -20.42 -24.74
C ILE A 352 0.99 -21.74 -24.41
N MET A 353 1.68 -22.87 -24.62
CA MET A 353 1.20 -24.20 -24.22
C MET A 353 1.13 -24.31 -22.69
N LEU A 354 0.21 -25.11 -22.17
CA LEU A 354 0.06 -25.25 -20.71
C LEU A 354 1.22 -26.02 -20.05
N THR A 355 1.97 -26.82 -20.80
CA THR A 355 3.28 -27.36 -20.41
C THR A 355 4.30 -26.24 -20.16
N ASP A 356 4.40 -25.26 -21.05
CA ASP A 356 5.29 -24.09 -20.92
C ASP A 356 4.90 -23.22 -19.71
N VAL A 357 3.59 -23.05 -19.47
CA VAL A 357 3.08 -22.36 -18.28
C VAL A 357 3.53 -23.11 -17.01
N LEU A 358 3.38 -24.43 -16.97
CA LEU A 358 3.78 -25.24 -15.81
C LEU A 358 5.31 -25.20 -15.60
N PHE A 359 6.10 -25.27 -16.68
CA PHE A 359 7.55 -25.06 -16.64
C PHE A 359 7.91 -23.69 -16.03
N LYS A 360 7.33 -22.60 -16.56
CA LYS A 360 7.50 -21.22 -16.07
C LYS A 360 6.96 -20.99 -14.64
N MET A 361 6.07 -21.85 -14.14
CA MET A 361 5.59 -21.86 -12.75
C MET A 361 6.48 -22.68 -11.80
N CYS A 362 7.29 -23.60 -12.32
CA CYS A 362 8.24 -24.40 -11.55
C CYS A 362 9.64 -23.75 -11.47
N GLN A 363 10.06 -23.11 -12.54
CA GLN A 363 11.31 -22.36 -12.66
C GLN A 363 11.43 -21.21 -11.62
N ARG A 364 12.62 -21.03 -11.01
CA ARG A 364 12.91 -19.93 -10.06
C ARG A 364 13.90 -18.89 -10.63
N ARG A 365 14.73 -19.27 -11.59
CA ARG A 365 15.65 -18.45 -12.39
C ARG A 365 15.57 -18.92 -13.85
N ARG A 366 15.81 -18.01 -14.81
CA ARG A 366 15.71 -18.28 -16.27
C ARG A 366 16.42 -19.56 -16.73
N ASP A 367 17.51 -19.91 -16.05
CA ASP A 367 18.43 -20.98 -16.44
C ASP A 367 18.30 -22.24 -15.56
N ASP A 368 17.30 -22.32 -14.66
CA ASP A 368 17.03 -23.54 -13.89
C ASP A 368 16.48 -24.64 -14.81
N HIS A 369 17.08 -25.84 -14.73
CA HIS A 369 16.52 -27.06 -15.32
C HIS A 369 15.29 -27.53 -14.52
N VAL A 370 14.15 -27.69 -15.19
CA VAL A 370 12.89 -28.17 -14.60
C VAL A 370 12.54 -29.54 -15.20
N ASP A 371 12.64 -30.59 -14.39
CA ASP A 371 12.14 -31.93 -14.76
C ASP A 371 10.63 -32.01 -14.51
N LEU A 372 9.84 -32.02 -15.59
CA LEU A 372 8.37 -32.09 -15.50
C LEU A 372 7.86 -33.39 -14.87
N ARG A 373 8.67 -34.46 -14.79
CA ARG A 373 8.32 -35.72 -14.10
C ARG A 373 8.30 -35.60 -12.58
N ARG A 374 8.86 -34.51 -12.03
CA ARG A 374 9.02 -34.29 -10.57
C ARG A 374 8.16 -33.14 -10.05
N VAL A 375 7.11 -32.78 -10.78
CA VAL A 375 6.17 -31.71 -10.41
C VAL A 375 5.11 -32.26 -9.47
N ASP A 376 4.87 -31.58 -8.35
CA ASP A 376 3.93 -32.04 -7.33
C ASP A 376 2.47 -31.57 -7.59
N SER A 377 1.53 -32.20 -6.89
CA SER A 377 0.10 -31.83 -6.98
C SER A 377 -0.19 -30.42 -6.44
N ASN A 378 0.70 -29.82 -5.65
CA ASN A 378 0.59 -28.41 -5.26
C ASN A 378 0.81 -27.47 -6.45
N LYS A 379 1.73 -27.80 -7.37
CA LYS A 379 1.91 -27.08 -8.64
C LYS A 379 0.71 -27.26 -9.56
N PHE A 380 0.11 -28.45 -9.64
CA PHE A 380 -1.14 -28.65 -10.42
C PHE A 380 -2.29 -27.83 -9.83
N ARG A 381 -2.45 -27.81 -8.50
CA ARG A 381 -3.41 -26.95 -7.78
C ARG A 381 -3.13 -25.45 -7.96
N ALA A 382 -1.87 -25.05 -8.12
CA ALA A 382 -1.49 -23.69 -8.48
C ALA A 382 -1.85 -23.36 -9.94
N LEU A 383 -1.63 -24.30 -10.87
CA LEU A 383 -2.01 -24.17 -12.29
C LEU A 383 -3.53 -24.06 -12.44
N SER A 384 -4.32 -24.85 -11.71
CA SER A 384 -5.78 -24.67 -11.57
C SER A 384 -6.12 -23.23 -11.14
N LYS A 385 -5.55 -22.75 -10.03
CA LYS A 385 -5.79 -21.37 -9.54
C LYS A 385 -5.38 -20.30 -10.57
N PHE A 386 -4.33 -20.53 -11.35
CA PHE A 386 -3.88 -19.66 -12.44
C PHE A 386 -4.87 -19.66 -13.63
N LEU A 387 -5.25 -20.84 -14.12
CA LEU A 387 -6.08 -21.01 -15.31
C LEU A 387 -7.59 -20.87 -15.06
N LYS A 388 -8.08 -20.96 -13.82
CA LYS A 388 -9.52 -20.88 -13.51
C LYS A 388 -10.16 -19.64 -14.15
N ASN A 389 -11.19 -19.88 -14.95
CA ASN A 389 -11.93 -18.94 -15.81
C ASN A 389 -11.20 -18.39 -17.07
N VAL A 390 -9.99 -18.83 -17.39
CA VAL A 390 -9.25 -18.47 -18.63
C VAL A 390 -9.81 -19.25 -19.84
N ARG A 391 -9.86 -18.62 -21.02
CA ARG A 391 -10.22 -19.29 -22.28
C ARG A 391 -8.99 -19.98 -22.87
N LEU A 392 -9.17 -21.21 -23.32
CA LEU A 392 -8.15 -22.10 -23.85
C LEU A 392 -8.60 -22.66 -25.20
N THR A 393 -7.64 -23.17 -25.96
CA THR A 393 -7.89 -23.93 -27.20
C THR A 393 -7.02 -25.18 -27.20
N THR A 394 -7.52 -26.28 -27.78
CA THR A 394 -6.63 -27.40 -28.13
C THR A 394 -5.67 -26.99 -29.26
N VAL A 395 -4.66 -27.84 -29.50
CA VAL A 395 -3.87 -27.84 -30.74
C VAL A 395 -3.95 -29.16 -31.53
N HIS A 396 -4.49 -30.25 -30.95
CA HIS A 396 -4.45 -31.60 -31.53
C HIS A 396 -5.55 -31.94 -32.56
N ARG A 397 -6.41 -30.98 -32.95
CA ARG A 397 -7.51 -31.19 -33.92
C ARG A 397 -7.49 -30.12 -35.00
N LYS A 398 -8.01 -30.38 -36.20
CA LYS A 398 -8.15 -29.33 -37.24
C LYS A 398 -9.02 -28.15 -36.76
N ASN A 399 -10.17 -28.44 -36.15
CA ASN A 399 -11.17 -27.42 -35.78
C ASN A 399 -10.94 -26.78 -34.40
N ASN A 400 -9.87 -27.17 -33.69
CA ASN A 400 -9.42 -26.68 -32.37
C ASN A 400 -10.47 -25.92 -31.51
N PRO A 401 -11.36 -26.65 -30.79
CA PRO A 401 -12.41 -26.03 -29.99
C PRO A 401 -11.86 -25.07 -28.92
N LYS A 402 -12.54 -23.93 -28.78
CA LYS A 402 -12.28 -22.90 -27.76
C LYS A 402 -13.20 -23.14 -26.57
N PHE A 403 -12.66 -23.21 -25.36
CA PHE A 403 -13.40 -23.51 -24.13
C PHE A 403 -12.86 -22.69 -22.95
N LYS A 404 -13.47 -22.84 -21.77
CA LYS A 404 -13.08 -22.15 -20.53
C LYS A 404 -12.57 -23.18 -19.52
N CYS A 405 -11.40 -22.95 -18.92
CA CYS A 405 -10.91 -23.79 -17.83
C CYS A 405 -11.79 -23.61 -16.59
N ILE A 406 -12.35 -24.71 -16.10
CA ILE A 406 -13.06 -24.75 -14.80
C ILE A 406 -12.08 -25.15 -13.70
N ASP A 407 -11.32 -26.21 -13.92
CA ASP A 407 -10.30 -26.72 -13.01
C ASP A 407 -9.18 -27.48 -13.76
N VAL A 408 -8.19 -28.00 -13.02
CA VAL A 408 -7.13 -28.91 -13.51
C VAL A 408 -7.05 -30.10 -12.55
N THR A 409 -6.86 -31.32 -13.06
CA THR A 409 -6.78 -32.52 -12.22
C THR A 409 -5.59 -32.48 -11.26
N ASP A 410 -5.71 -33.17 -10.12
CA ASP A 410 -4.66 -33.37 -9.14
C ASP A 410 -3.76 -34.58 -9.45
N LYS A 411 -4.19 -35.46 -10.35
CA LYS A 411 -3.46 -36.60 -10.92
C LYS A 411 -3.12 -36.39 -12.41
N GLY A 412 -2.25 -37.26 -12.95
CA GLY A 412 -1.87 -37.28 -14.37
C GLY A 412 -2.97 -37.80 -15.31
N ALA A 413 -2.76 -37.63 -16.61
CA ALA A 413 -3.64 -38.17 -17.67
C ALA A 413 -3.68 -39.70 -17.73
N CYS A 414 -2.65 -40.39 -17.23
CA CYS A 414 -2.65 -41.86 -17.03
C CYS A 414 -3.58 -42.30 -15.89
N ASP A 415 -3.74 -41.48 -14.85
CA ASP A 415 -4.55 -41.79 -13.66
C ASP A 415 -5.92 -41.07 -13.66
N THR A 416 -6.27 -40.45 -14.79
CA THR A 416 -7.53 -39.74 -15.04
C THR A 416 -8.36 -40.58 -16.01
N PHE A 417 -9.48 -41.12 -15.53
CA PHE A 417 -10.35 -42.03 -16.28
C PHE A 417 -11.66 -41.34 -16.67
N PHE A 418 -12.27 -41.79 -17.78
CA PHE A 418 -13.52 -41.25 -18.30
C PHE A 418 -14.28 -42.28 -19.17
N GLY A 419 -15.55 -41.98 -19.45
CA GLY A 419 -16.46 -42.86 -20.20
C GLY A 419 -16.94 -44.08 -19.39
N GLU A 420 -17.89 -44.82 -19.96
CA GLU A 420 -18.45 -46.03 -19.33
C GLU A 420 -17.46 -47.20 -19.35
N GLU A 421 -16.60 -47.26 -20.37
CA GLU A 421 -15.47 -48.21 -20.46
C GLU A 421 -14.34 -47.95 -19.45
N ASN A 422 -14.42 -46.87 -18.66
CA ASN A 422 -13.41 -46.46 -17.67
C ASN A 422 -11.97 -46.45 -18.23
N MET A 423 -11.77 -45.82 -19.38
CA MET A 423 -10.46 -45.72 -20.06
C MET A 423 -9.68 -44.50 -19.56
N SER A 424 -8.35 -44.59 -19.44
CA SER A 424 -7.55 -43.41 -19.10
C SER A 424 -7.46 -42.43 -20.28
N VAL A 425 -7.27 -41.14 -19.96
CA VAL A 425 -7.06 -40.11 -20.99
C VAL A 425 -5.77 -40.38 -21.78
N ALA A 426 -4.72 -40.93 -21.17
CA ALA A 426 -3.48 -41.29 -21.86
C ALA A 426 -3.70 -42.42 -22.89
N GLU A 427 -4.40 -43.50 -22.54
CA GLU A 427 -4.73 -44.60 -23.47
C GLU A 427 -5.59 -44.12 -24.62
N TYR A 428 -6.63 -43.32 -24.35
CA TYR A 428 -7.47 -42.75 -25.39
C TYR A 428 -6.67 -41.90 -26.39
N PHE A 429 -5.75 -41.05 -25.90
CA PHE A 429 -4.87 -40.27 -26.79
C PHE A 429 -3.91 -41.16 -27.59
N SER A 430 -3.44 -42.27 -27.02
CA SER A 430 -2.60 -43.25 -27.74
C SER A 430 -3.36 -44.06 -28.78
N LYS A 431 -4.68 -44.29 -28.62
CA LYS A 431 -5.54 -44.99 -29.59
C LYS A 431 -6.05 -44.05 -30.70
N GLN A 432 -6.47 -42.84 -30.33
CA GLN A 432 -7.22 -41.94 -31.22
C GLN A 432 -6.35 -40.84 -31.87
N TYR A 433 -5.20 -40.51 -31.28
CA TYR A 433 -4.33 -39.40 -31.68
C TYR A 433 -2.85 -39.85 -31.66
N ARG A 434 -1.94 -39.02 -31.15
CA ARG A 434 -0.56 -39.39 -30.85
C ARG A 434 -0.41 -39.67 -29.35
N PRO A 435 0.43 -40.65 -28.94
CA PRO A 435 0.77 -40.86 -27.54
C PRO A 435 1.35 -39.60 -26.89
N LEU A 436 0.92 -39.31 -25.66
CA LEU A 436 1.40 -38.18 -24.86
C LEU A 436 2.86 -38.40 -24.45
N GLN A 437 3.69 -37.37 -24.53
CA GLN A 437 5.06 -37.38 -24.02
C GLN A 437 5.11 -37.24 -22.49
N HIS A 438 4.08 -36.64 -21.90
CA HIS A 438 3.97 -36.35 -20.48
C HIS A 438 2.66 -36.89 -19.86
N PRO A 439 2.37 -38.21 -19.92
CA PRO A 439 1.10 -38.77 -19.46
C PRO A 439 0.86 -38.61 -17.94
N TYR A 440 1.92 -38.40 -17.15
CA TYR A 440 1.89 -38.09 -15.72
C TYR A 440 1.50 -36.62 -15.41
N LEU A 441 1.41 -35.74 -16.42
CA LEU A 441 0.93 -34.36 -16.25
C LEU A 441 -0.61 -34.29 -16.32
N PRO A 442 -1.23 -33.30 -15.66
CA PRO A 442 -2.67 -33.29 -15.44
C PRO A 442 -3.48 -32.90 -16.69
N CYS A 443 -4.79 -33.08 -16.58
CA CYS A 443 -5.78 -32.66 -17.55
C CYS A 443 -6.49 -31.37 -17.12
N VAL A 444 -6.77 -30.48 -18.08
CA VAL A 444 -7.75 -29.40 -17.92
C VAL A 444 -9.15 -29.99 -17.88
N VAL A 445 -9.96 -29.56 -16.91
CA VAL A 445 -11.35 -29.98 -16.73
C VAL A 445 -12.30 -28.94 -17.34
N VAL A 446 -13.19 -29.42 -18.23
CA VAL A 446 -14.24 -28.65 -18.88
C VAL A 446 -15.59 -29.31 -18.59
N LYS A 447 -16.46 -28.64 -17.83
CA LYS A 447 -17.78 -29.19 -17.47
C LYS A 447 -18.79 -29.02 -18.62
N LYS A 448 -19.45 -30.09 -19.01
CA LYS A 448 -20.67 -30.12 -19.85
C LYS A 448 -21.90 -30.47 -18.98
N LYS A 449 -23.08 -30.59 -19.62
CA LYS A 449 -24.28 -31.19 -18.99
C LYS A 449 -24.03 -32.67 -18.69
N ASP A 450 -23.45 -33.36 -19.66
CA ASP A 450 -23.37 -34.82 -19.77
C ASP A 450 -22.07 -35.40 -19.16
N GLY A 451 -21.45 -34.64 -18.24
CA GLY A 451 -20.18 -35.00 -17.58
C GLY A 451 -19.06 -33.99 -17.77
N ASN A 452 -17.84 -34.40 -17.41
CA ASN A 452 -16.61 -33.62 -17.56
C ASN A 452 -15.82 -34.10 -18.79
N ILE A 453 -15.29 -33.15 -19.56
CA ILE A 453 -14.29 -33.41 -20.60
C ILE A 453 -12.91 -33.08 -20.02
N PHE A 454 -11.95 -33.98 -20.29
CA PHE A 454 -10.56 -33.86 -19.88
C PHE A 454 -9.67 -33.63 -21.11
N PHE A 455 -8.78 -32.64 -21.04
CA PHE A 455 -7.76 -32.41 -22.07
C PHE A 455 -6.36 -32.35 -21.42
N PRO A 456 -5.41 -33.23 -21.78
CA PRO A 456 -4.03 -33.15 -21.27
C PRO A 456 -3.41 -31.77 -21.50
N ILE A 457 -2.66 -31.22 -20.54
CA ILE A 457 -2.05 -29.89 -20.70
C ILE A 457 -1.06 -29.81 -21.88
N GLU A 458 -0.51 -30.95 -22.31
CA GLU A 458 0.34 -31.09 -23.49
C GLU A 458 -0.36 -30.73 -24.81
N VAL A 459 -1.69 -30.83 -24.90
CA VAL A 459 -2.45 -30.61 -26.15
C VAL A 459 -3.31 -29.34 -26.12
N VAL A 460 -3.03 -28.41 -25.19
CA VAL A 460 -3.83 -27.21 -24.91
C VAL A 460 -2.94 -25.97 -24.76
N LYS A 461 -3.38 -24.83 -25.31
CA LYS A 461 -2.74 -23.52 -25.14
C LYS A 461 -3.70 -22.41 -24.73
N ILE A 462 -3.12 -21.35 -24.18
CA ILE A 462 -3.84 -20.11 -23.82
C ILE A 462 -4.21 -19.32 -25.09
N ILE A 463 -5.40 -18.73 -25.10
CA ILE A 463 -5.84 -17.79 -26.15
C ILE A 463 -5.33 -16.37 -25.81
N GLU A 464 -4.80 -15.65 -26.79
CA GLU A 464 -4.27 -14.29 -26.63
C GLU A 464 -5.35 -13.25 -26.23
N GLY A 465 -4.90 -12.05 -25.83
CA GLY A 465 -5.77 -10.90 -25.54
C GLY A 465 -6.55 -11.03 -24.22
N GLN A 466 -6.13 -11.92 -23.33
CA GLN A 466 -6.79 -12.15 -22.05
C GLN A 466 -6.10 -11.40 -20.91
N LYS A 467 -6.71 -10.31 -20.43
CA LYS A 467 -6.24 -9.52 -19.29
C LYS A 467 -6.10 -10.40 -18.04
N TYR A 468 -4.95 -10.31 -17.36
CA TYR A 468 -4.72 -10.95 -16.07
C TYR A 468 -5.30 -10.08 -14.95
N VAL A 469 -6.43 -10.52 -14.39
CA VAL A 469 -7.18 -9.76 -13.36
C VAL A 469 -6.85 -10.14 -11.91
N LYS A 470 -6.00 -11.15 -11.71
CA LYS A 470 -5.62 -11.65 -10.38
C LYS A 470 -4.46 -10.79 -9.83
N LYS A 471 -4.22 -10.81 -8.52
CA LYS A 471 -3.09 -10.08 -7.91
C LYS A 471 -1.77 -10.72 -8.37
N LEU A 472 -0.84 -9.92 -8.90
CA LEU A 472 0.52 -10.37 -9.18
C LEU A 472 1.24 -10.77 -7.88
N THR A 473 2.15 -11.75 -7.97
CA THR A 473 3.03 -12.12 -6.87
C THR A 473 4.01 -11.00 -6.51
N ASP A 474 4.60 -11.05 -5.32
CA ASP A 474 5.67 -10.13 -4.89
C ASP A 474 6.85 -10.09 -5.89
N PHE A 475 7.19 -11.23 -6.49
CA PHE A 475 8.28 -11.35 -7.45
C PHE A 475 7.93 -10.70 -8.80
N GLN A 476 6.79 -11.06 -9.38
CA GLN A 476 6.25 -10.42 -10.60
C GLN A 476 6.10 -8.91 -10.41
N THR A 477 5.61 -8.46 -9.25
CA THR A 477 5.49 -7.05 -8.90
C THR A 477 6.86 -6.35 -8.90
N ALA A 478 7.91 -7.01 -8.40
CA ALA A 478 9.28 -6.51 -8.47
C ALA A 478 9.90 -6.55 -9.88
N GLU A 479 9.42 -7.41 -10.80
CA GLU A 479 9.73 -7.33 -12.23
C GLU A 479 9.06 -6.09 -12.86
N VAL A 480 7.75 -5.90 -12.64
CA VAL A 480 7.01 -4.73 -13.15
C VAL A 480 7.62 -3.41 -12.68
N ILE A 481 7.93 -3.30 -11.37
CA ILE A 481 8.54 -2.09 -10.79
C ILE A 481 9.90 -1.80 -11.45
N ARG A 482 10.74 -2.81 -11.68
CA ARG A 482 12.06 -2.60 -12.34
C ARG A 482 11.93 -2.09 -13.78
N MET A 483 10.91 -2.51 -14.54
CA MET A 483 10.67 -2.03 -15.91
C MET A 483 10.01 -0.63 -15.96
N ALA A 484 9.22 -0.28 -14.95
CA ALA A 484 8.49 0.99 -14.86
C ALA A 484 9.29 2.13 -14.21
N ALA A 485 10.22 1.82 -13.31
CA ALA A 485 11.02 2.78 -12.54
C ALA A 485 12.25 3.27 -13.32
N ARG A 486 11.98 4.01 -14.40
CA ARG A 486 12.99 4.64 -15.27
C ARG A 486 13.33 6.08 -14.82
N PRO A 487 14.60 6.53 -14.92
CA PRO A 487 15.01 7.95 -14.85
C PRO A 487 14.09 8.91 -15.63
N ALA A 488 14.09 10.20 -15.29
CA ALA A 488 13.26 11.18 -16.00
C ALA A 488 13.59 11.24 -17.51
N VAL A 489 14.86 11.22 -17.90
CA VAL A 489 15.26 11.20 -19.32
C VAL A 489 14.69 9.97 -20.05
N ASP A 490 14.99 8.77 -19.57
CA ASP A 490 14.48 7.49 -20.08
C ASP A 490 12.93 7.41 -20.09
N ARG A 491 12.27 8.05 -19.11
CA ARG A 491 10.80 8.09 -19.03
C ARG A 491 10.22 8.98 -20.11
N PHE A 492 10.74 10.20 -20.27
CA PHE A 492 10.20 11.14 -21.26
C PHE A 492 10.44 10.63 -22.69
N GLN A 493 11.62 10.09 -22.99
CA GLN A 493 11.88 9.40 -24.28
C GLN A 493 10.90 8.25 -24.53
N CYS A 494 10.61 7.44 -23.50
CA CYS A 494 9.62 6.35 -23.58
C CYS A 494 8.18 6.86 -23.78
N LEU A 495 7.83 8.04 -23.23
CA LEU A 495 6.53 8.65 -23.45
C LEU A 495 6.40 9.16 -24.89
N GLU A 496 7.40 9.89 -25.41
CA GLU A 496 7.40 10.36 -26.80
C GLU A 496 7.29 9.22 -27.82
N SER A 497 8.08 8.16 -27.64
CA SER A 497 8.04 6.97 -28.49
C SER A 497 6.63 6.36 -28.53
N ARG A 498 5.96 6.26 -27.38
CA ARG A 498 4.58 5.76 -27.28
C ARG A 498 3.51 6.73 -27.74
N MET A 499 3.72 8.04 -27.60
CA MET A 499 2.81 9.04 -28.15
C MET A 499 2.74 8.95 -29.67
N ARG A 500 3.90 8.68 -30.30
CA ARG A 500 4.03 8.41 -31.73
C ARG A 500 3.42 7.05 -32.09
N SER A 501 3.78 5.95 -31.41
CA SER A 501 3.27 4.60 -31.73
C SER A 501 1.76 4.43 -31.46
N MET A 502 1.18 5.18 -30.51
CA MET A 502 -0.25 5.17 -30.19
C MET A 502 -1.04 6.34 -30.78
N GLN A 503 -0.44 7.16 -31.65
CA GLN A 503 -1.09 8.28 -32.36
C GLN A 503 -1.90 9.20 -31.43
N ILE A 504 -1.26 9.64 -30.34
CA ILE A 504 -1.91 10.43 -29.28
C ILE A 504 -2.18 11.87 -29.69
N THR A 505 -1.27 12.49 -30.46
CA THR A 505 -1.31 13.93 -30.81
C THR A 505 -1.79 14.20 -32.24
N SER A 506 -2.00 13.15 -33.05
CA SER A 506 -2.51 13.23 -34.42
C SER A 506 -3.29 11.96 -34.74
N ASN A 507 -4.61 12.06 -34.92
CA ASN A 507 -5.52 10.99 -35.32
C ASN A 507 -6.86 11.58 -35.82
N GLU A 508 -7.68 10.75 -36.46
CA GLU A 508 -8.96 11.13 -37.09
C GLU A 508 -9.90 11.92 -36.14
N VAL A 509 -9.95 11.57 -34.86
CA VAL A 509 -10.91 12.18 -33.91
C VAL A 509 -10.51 13.62 -33.59
N LEU A 510 -9.21 13.89 -33.41
CA LEU A 510 -8.70 15.24 -33.15
C LEU A 510 -9.05 16.22 -34.27
N THR A 511 -8.86 15.80 -35.52
CA THR A 511 -9.23 16.56 -36.71
C THR A 511 -10.72 16.86 -36.74
N ASN A 512 -11.57 15.85 -36.53
CA ASN A 512 -13.03 15.99 -36.60
C ASN A 512 -13.64 16.86 -35.49
N ILE A 513 -12.91 17.11 -34.39
CA ILE A 513 -13.33 18.02 -33.31
C ILE A 513 -12.53 19.33 -33.28
N ASN A 514 -11.70 19.60 -34.30
CA ASN A 514 -10.84 20.78 -34.41
C ASN A 514 -9.93 21.02 -33.19
N VAL A 515 -9.44 19.95 -32.55
CA VAL A 515 -8.51 20.03 -31.41
C VAL A 515 -7.08 19.74 -31.87
N GLN A 516 -6.15 20.62 -31.51
CA GLN A 516 -4.72 20.38 -31.69
C GLN A 516 -4.06 20.07 -30.35
N ILE A 517 -3.16 19.09 -30.32
CA ILE A 517 -2.37 18.75 -29.12
C ILE A 517 -0.89 18.88 -29.46
N SER A 518 -0.14 19.60 -28.63
CA SER A 518 1.30 19.76 -28.78
C SER A 518 2.01 18.40 -28.90
N ASP A 519 2.90 18.27 -29.88
CA ASP A 519 3.84 17.15 -30.01
C ASP A 519 4.95 17.20 -28.94
N ARG A 520 5.21 18.40 -28.41
CA ARG A 520 6.19 18.68 -27.36
C ARG A 520 5.55 18.74 -25.99
N PHE A 521 6.30 18.24 -25.01
CA PHE A 521 6.03 18.46 -23.60
C PHE A 521 6.17 19.92 -23.20
N TYR A 522 5.33 20.37 -22.27
CA TYR A 522 5.32 21.73 -21.77
C TYR A 522 6.55 22.02 -20.91
N ASP A 523 7.30 23.06 -21.25
CA ASP A 523 8.40 23.58 -20.44
C ASP A 523 7.90 24.64 -19.46
N CYS A 524 8.46 24.64 -18.25
CA CYS A 524 8.05 25.45 -17.11
C CYS A 524 9.24 25.79 -16.20
N LEU A 525 9.04 26.71 -15.27
CA LEU A 525 10.09 27.19 -14.37
C LEU A 525 9.78 26.81 -12.92
N GLY A 526 10.70 26.08 -12.29
CA GLY A 526 10.68 25.78 -10.87
C GLY A 526 11.65 26.65 -10.06
N LYS A 527 11.66 26.44 -8.75
CA LYS A 527 12.57 27.10 -7.79
C LYS A 527 13.37 26.06 -7.03
N ARG A 528 14.62 26.40 -6.71
CA ARG A 528 15.50 25.61 -5.84
C ARG A 528 15.37 26.13 -4.40
N LEU A 529 14.67 25.38 -3.55
CA LEU A 529 14.67 25.59 -2.10
C LEU A 529 15.93 24.99 -1.48
N SER A 530 16.63 25.74 -0.63
CA SER A 530 17.76 25.25 0.15
C SER A 530 17.28 24.26 1.23
N PRO A 531 18.02 23.16 1.50
CA PRO A 531 17.73 22.30 2.65
C PRO A 531 18.10 23.02 3.96
N PRO A 532 17.48 22.65 5.10
CA PRO A 532 17.89 23.12 6.41
C PRO A 532 19.04 22.28 6.99
N ASP A 533 19.80 22.85 7.91
CA ASP A 533 20.65 22.12 8.84
C ASP A 533 19.86 21.06 9.62
N VAL A 534 20.38 19.83 9.64
CA VAL A 534 19.85 18.77 10.53
C VAL A 534 20.68 18.73 11.80
N LEU A 535 20.04 19.03 12.92
CA LEU A 535 20.65 19.22 14.23
C LEU A 535 20.66 17.90 15.02
N PHE A 536 21.84 17.48 15.45
CA PHE A 536 22.10 16.35 16.35
C PHE A 536 22.67 16.88 17.67
N ALA A 537 22.76 16.03 18.71
CA ALA A 537 23.43 16.40 19.97
C ALA A 537 24.94 16.68 19.80
N THR A 538 25.50 16.30 18.65
CA THR A 538 26.91 16.41 18.24
C THR A 538 27.20 17.57 17.28
N GLY A 539 26.20 18.39 16.91
CA GLY A 539 26.32 19.50 15.96
C GLY A 539 25.33 19.43 14.80
N SER A 540 25.46 20.31 13.81
CA SER A 540 24.64 20.28 12.60
C SER A 540 25.26 19.44 11.47
N VAL A 541 24.40 18.92 10.60
CA VAL A 541 24.78 18.20 9.38
C VAL A 541 23.97 18.72 8.20
N GLN A 542 24.65 19.23 7.17
CA GLN A 542 24.05 19.71 5.93
C GLN A 542 23.53 18.54 5.05
N PRO A 543 22.25 18.50 4.66
CA PRO A 543 21.70 17.45 3.79
C PRO A 543 22.23 17.54 2.35
N SER A 544 23.06 16.56 1.94
CA SER A 544 23.49 16.45 0.54
C SER A 544 22.49 15.62 -0.26
N ARG A 545 21.91 16.21 -1.31
CA ARG A 545 20.86 15.58 -2.14
C ARG A 545 19.72 14.98 -1.29
N GLY A 546 19.27 15.71 -0.27
CA GLY A 546 18.20 15.25 0.63
C GLY A 546 18.56 14.02 1.48
N SER A 547 19.83 13.79 1.77
CA SER A 547 20.32 12.69 2.61
C SER A 547 21.49 13.15 3.50
N TRP A 548 21.57 12.60 4.71
CA TRP A 548 22.69 12.81 5.63
C TRP A 548 23.16 11.48 6.24
N ASN A 549 24.26 11.51 6.99
CA ASN A 549 24.93 10.34 7.55
C ASN A 549 24.82 10.31 9.08
N LEU A 550 24.81 9.12 9.68
CA LEU A 550 24.83 8.90 11.14
C LEU A 550 26.24 8.76 11.71
N LYS A 551 27.29 8.68 10.87
CA LYS A 551 28.67 8.52 11.33
C LYS A 551 29.04 9.64 12.32
N ASN A 552 29.47 9.22 13.51
CA ASN A 552 29.86 10.08 14.64
C ASN A 552 28.73 10.99 15.17
N GLN A 553 27.46 10.71 14.87
CA GLN A 553 26.31 11.51 15.34
C GLN A 553 25.62 10.87 16.55
N LYS A 554 25.24 11.69 17.54
CA LYS A 554 24.41 11.27 18.68
C LYS A 554 23.01 11.88 18.60
N VAL A 555 22.00 11.11 19.01
CA VAL A 555 20.60 11.55 18.99
C VAL A 555 20.37 12.72 19.95
N VAL A 556 19.51 13.68 19.54
CA VAL A 556 19.17 14.88 20.35
C VAL A 556 18.62 14.52 21.73
N ARG A 557 17.82 13.46 21.82
CA ARG A 557 17.39 12.86 23.09
C ARG A 557 17.31 11.34 22.95
N GLY A 558 18.20 10.64 23.63
CA GLY A 558 18.17 9.20 23.78
C GLY A 558 17.13 8.74 24.80
N VAL A 559 16.57 7.55 24.57
CA VAL A 559 15.86 6.76 25.60
C VAL A 559 16.84 5.82 26.30
N ALA A 560 16.44 5.31 27.47
CA ALA A 560 17.05 4.14 28.08
C ALA A 560 16.14 2.92 27.88
N VAL A 561 16.73 1.77 27.52
CA VAL A 561 16.06 0.48 27.36
C VAL A 561 16.79 -0.55 28.21
N LEU A 562 16.21 -0.89 29.35
CA LEU A 562 16.83 -1.69 30.39
C LEU A 562 16.23 -3.10 30.46
N ARG A 563 14.91 -3.25 30.23
CA ARG A 563 14.21 -4.55 30.21
C ARG A 563 13.69 -4.84 28.81
N TRP A 564 14.47 -5.55 28.00
CA TRP A 564 14.08 -5.94 26.65
C TRP A 564 14.52 -7.35 26.28
N VAL A 565 13.90 -7.93 25.26
CA VAL A 565 14.07 -9.35 24.89
C VAL A 565 14.14 -9.54 23.37
N VAL A 566 14.82 -10.59 22.92
CA VAL A 566 14.85 -11.01 21.51
C VAL A 566 14.09 -12.33 21.35
N LEU A 567 13.03 -12.34 20.55
CA LEU A 567 12.16 -13.50 20.34
C LEU A 567 12.27 -13.99 18.89
N VAL A 568 12.48 -15.29 18.71
CA VAL A 568 12.81 -15.92 17.43
C VAL A 568 11.65 -16.81 16.98
N LEU A 569 10.79 -16.27 16.11
CA LEU A 569 9.77 -17.00 15.34
C LEU A 569 10.35 -17.61 14.06
N ALA A 570 11.48 -17.08 13.57
CA ALA A 570 12.17 -17.61 12.41
C ALA A 570 12.73 -19.02 12.66
N ASP A 571 12.92 -19.77 11.58
CA ASP A 571 13.68 -21.00 11.60
C ASP A 571 15.20 -20.70 11.62
N GLU A 572 15.66 -20.17 12.74
CA GLU A 572 17.07 -19.97 13.09
C GLU A 572 17.38 -20.57 14.47
N SER A 573 18.65 -20.80 14.75
CA SER A 573 19.13 -21.13 16.09
C SER A 573 19.33 -19.86 16.93
N VAL A 574 19.04 -19.96 18.23
CA VAL A 574 19.25 -18.87 19.21
C VAL A 574 20.71 -18.40 19.18
N SER A 575 21.67 -19.33 19.11
CA SER A 575 23.11 -19.04 19.06
C SER A 575 23.54 -18.27 17.81
N TYR A 576 22.90 -18.50 16.66
CA TYR A 576 23.16 -17.71 15.45
C TYR A 576 22.67 -16.27 15.61
N ILE A 577 21.45 -16.06 16.13
CA ILE A 577 20.92 -14.72 16.40
C ILE A 577 21.78 -13.96 17.42
N ASN A 578 22.11 -14.61 18.54
CA ASN A 578 22.80 -13.98 19.68
C ASN A 578 24.18 -13.40 19.29
N ARG A 579 24.87 -14.03 18.32
CA ARG A 579 26.16 -13.55 17.78
C ARG A 579 26.14 -12.09 17.30
N TYR A 580 24.99 -11.60 16.82
CA TYR A 580 24.90 -10.26 16.22
C TYR A 580 24.31 -9.19 17.14
N ILE A 581 23.66 -9.58 18.25
CA ILE A 581 23.00 -8.63 19.16
C ILE A 581 23.98 -7.64 19.83
N PRO A 582 25.18 -8.04 20.31
CA PRO A 582 26.11 -7.11 20.95
C PRO A 582 26.52 -5.92 20.06
N ASN A 583 26.62 -6.12 18.73
CA ASN A 583 26.96 -5.01 17.83
C ASN A 583 25.80 -4.01 17.69
N LEU A 584 24.55 -4.47 17.69
CA LEU A 584 23.39 -3.57 17.74
C LEU A 584 23.37 -2.77 19.05
N VAL A 585 23.57 -3.45 20.20
CA VAL A 585 23.61 -2.81 21.53
C VAL A 585 24.71 -1.76 21.58
N LYS A 586 25.92 -2.09 21.13
CA LYS A 586 27.03 -1.13 21.02
C LYS A 586 26.62 0.11 20.22
N ILE A 587 26.09 -0.08 19.01
CA ILE A 587 25.78 1.03 18.09
C ILE A 587 24.64 1.91 18.58
N CYS A 588 23.66 1.35 19.31
CA CYS A 588 22.66 2.14 20.01
C CYS A 588 23.32 3.05 21.06
N ASN A 589 24.18 2.48 21.92
CA ASN A 589 24.90 3.24 22.95
C ASN A 589 25.87 4.29 22.35
N ASP A 590 26.61 3.95 21.29
CA ASP A 590 27.49 4.88 20.55
C ASP A 590 26.71 6.11 20.03
N MET A 591 25.48 5.89 19.55
CA MET A 591 24.54 6.94 19.12
C MET A 591 23.81 7.66 20.26
N GLY A 592 24.02 7.26 21.52
CA GLY A 592 23.35 7.84 22.70
C GLY A 592 21.97 7.26 23.02
N VAL A 593 21.55 6.17 22.36
CA VAL A 593 20.35 5.40 22.70
C VAL A 593 20.76 4.31 23.68
N ILE A 594 20.56 4.56 24.98
CA ILE A 594 21.09 3.70 26.05
C ILE A 594 20.37 2.35 26.00
N MET A 595 21.12 1.27 25.77
CA MET A 595 20.59 -0.10 25.75
C MET A 595 21.43 -1.02 26.62
N ALA A 596 20.79 -1.70 27.56
CA ALA A 596 21.36 -2.84 28.26
C ALA A 596 21.49 -4.05 27.31
N ASN A 597 22.16 -5.11 27.76
CA ASN A 597 22.03 -6.43 27.14
C ASN A 597 20.58 -6.94 27.30
N PRO A 598 20.05 -7.74 26.35
CA PRO A 598 18.69 -8.26 26.47
C PRO A 598 18.59 -9.28 27.62
N LEU A 599 17.42 -9.36 28.26
CA LEU A 599 17.09 -10.35 29.28
C LEU A 599 17.03 -11.79 28.73
N GLY A 600 17.13 -11.95 27.41
CA GLY A 600 17.37 -13.23 26.76
C GLY A 600 17.18 -13.18 25.25
N VAL A 601 17.68 -14.21 24.57
CA VAL A 601 17.33 -14.55 23.19
C VAL A 601 16.61 -15.90 23.22
N ARG A 602 15.34 -15.96 22.83
CA ARG A 602 14.46 -17.13 23.00
C ARG A 602 13.81 -17.56 21.70
N LYS A 603 13.71 -18.87 21.47
CA LYS A 603 12.86 -19.47 20.42
C LYS A 603 11.41 -19.50 20.93
N VAL A 604 10.44 -19.12 20.11
CA VAL A 604 9.01 -19.03 20.49
C VAL A 604 8.12 -19.51 19.34
N THR A 605 6.86 -19.86 19.64
CA THR A 605 5.78 -19.96 18.64
C THR A 605 4.94 -18.68 18.66
N LEU A 606 3.88 -18.58 17.85
CA LEU A 606 2.92 -17.48 18.00
C LEU A 606 2.08 -17.63 19.28
N ASP A 607 1.78 -18.86 19.66
CA ASP A 607 0.84 -19.19 20.74
C ASP A 607 1.39 -18.81 22.12
N ASN A 608 2.71 -18.90 22.33
CA ASN A 608 3.38 -18.52 23.58
C ASN A 608 4.14 -17.19 23.52
N ILE A 609 3.96 -16.39 22.47
CA ILE A 609 4.73 -15.12 22.33
C ILE A 609 4.27 -14.04 23.33
N GLU A 610 2.99 -14.06 23.73
CA GLU A 610 2.42 -13.04 24.61
C GLU A 610 3.10 -13.03 25.99
N GLU A 611 3.23 -14.21 26.59
CA GLU A 611 3.94 -14.45 27.86
C GLU A 611 5.38 -13.92 27.82
N HIS A 612 6.04 -14.09 26.67
CA HIS A 612 7.41 -13.68 26.45
C HIS A 612 7.59 -12.18 26.12
N ILE A 613 6.52 -11.48 25.75
CA ILE A 613 6.54 -10.02 25.50
C ILE A 613 6.20 -9.24 26.78
N LYS A 614 5.28 -9.76 27.62
CA LYS A 614 4.84 -9.10 28.87
C LYS A 614 6.02 -8.72 29.79
N GLY A 615 5.88 -7.60 30.50
CA GLY A 615 6.89 -7.07 31.44
C GLY A 615 8.07 -6.29 30.84
N HIS A 616 8.23 -6.30 29.51
CA HIS A 616 9.34 -5.65 28.81
C HIS A 616 8.99 -4.24 28.30
N GLU A 617 10.02 -3.41 28.10
CA GLU A 617 9.93 -2.08 27.47
C GLU A 617 9.98 -2.21 25.93
N LEU A 618 10.74 -3.17 25.44
CA LEU A 618 10.95 -3.46 24.02
C LEU A 618 11.03 -4.98 23.79
N ALA A 619 10.41 -5.47 22.71
CA ALA A 619 10.66 -6.82 22.20
C ALA A 619 11.14 -6.78 20.73
N MET A 620 12.31 -7.37 20.47
CA MET A 620 12.84 -7.55 19.11
C MET A 620 12.40 -8.91 18.55
N ILE A 621 11.69 -8.91 17.44
CA ILE A 621 11.07 -10.13 16.90
C ILE A 621 11.75 -10.55 15.60
N ILE A 622 12.41 -11.71 15.57
CA ILE A 622 13.02 -12.29 14.37
C ILE A 622 11.98 -13.11 13.61
N LEU A 623 11.55 -12.61 12.44
CA LEU A 623 10.53 -13.19 11.57
C LEU A 623 11.14 -14.01 10.43
N GLN A 624 10.48 -15.12 10.06
CA GLN A 624 10.92 -16.02 8.99
C GLN A 624 11.01 -15.33 7.62
N ASP A 625 9.91 -14.71 7.16
CA ASP A 625 9.76 -14.25 5.78
C ASP A 625 9.07 -12.88 5.64
N LYS A 626 7.97 -12.77 4.90
CA LYS A 626 7.14 -11.57 4.72
C LYS A 626 5.66 -11.81 5.11
N SER A 627 5.33 -12.94 5.73
CA SER A 627 3.95 -13.33 6.05
C SER A 627 3.22 -12.21 6.78
N SER A 628 2.18 -11.67 6.13
CA SER A 628 1.40 -10.55 6.68
C SER A 628 0.66 -10.97 7.94
N PHE A 629 0.14 -12.20 7.97
CA PHE A 629 -0.56 -12.76 9.12
C PHE A 629 0.34 -12.81 10.37
N VAL A 630 1.54 -13.41 10.26
CA VAL A 630 2.48 -13.53 11.38
C VAL A 630 2.92 -12.14 11.87
N TYR A 631 3.15 -11.18 10.95
CA TYR A 631 3.46 -9.80 11.35
C TYR A 631 2.27 -9.10 12.03
N GLN A 632 1.06 -9.25 11.49
CA GLN A 632 -0.15 -8.62 12.01
C GLN A 632 -0.48 -9.14 13.42
N GLU A 633 -0.39 -10.45 13.64
CA GLU A 633 -0.71 -11.05 14.95
C GLU A 633 0.34 -10.70 16.01
N VAL A 634 1.64 -10.71 15.66
CA VAL A 634 2.69 -10.17 16.53
C VAL A 634 2.43 -8.72 16.91
N LYS A 635 1.87 -7.90 16.01
CA LYS A 635 1.49 -6.52 16.30
C LYS A 635 0.22 -6.39 17.11
N ARG A 636 -0.79 -7.22 16.88
CA ARG A 636 -2.01 -7.28 17.70
C ARG A 636 -1.66 -7.63 19.14
N ILE A 637 -0.94 -8.74 19.36
CA ILE A 637 -0.51 -9.19 20.69
C ILE A 637 0.36 -8.13 21.37
N ALA A 638 1.40 -7.63 20.69
CA ALA A 638 2.33 -6.69 21.32
C ALA A 638 1.72 -5.32 21.62
N ASP A 639 1.00 -4.72 20.66
CA ASP A 639 0.51 -3.35 20.78
C ASP A 639 -0.83 -3.28 21.56
N ILE A 640 -1.65 -4.34 21.60
CA ILE A 640 -2.94 -4.42 22.32
C ILE A 640 -2.85 -5.24 23.61
N ASN A 641 -2.47 -6.53 23.54
CA ASN A 641 -2.54 -7.43 24.69
C ASN A 641 -1.43 -7.20 25.74
N CYS A 642 -0.22 -6.84 25.29
CA CYS A 642 0.92 -6.54 26.18
C CYS A 642 1.14 -5.03 26.35
N CYS A 643 0.75 -4.25 25.34
CA CYS A 643 1.06 -2.83 25.20
C CYS A 643 2.58 -2.53 25.35
N VAL A 644 3.39 -3.26 24.57
CA VAL A 644 4.87 -3.23 24.54
C VAL A 644 5.38 -2.90 23.14
N VAL A 645 6.37 -2.01 23.05
CA VAL A 645 6.97 -1.62 21.76
C VAL A 645 7.69 -2.81 21.11
N THR A 646 7.40 -3.07 19.83
CA THR A 646 8.05 -4.16 19.07
C THR A 646 8.83 -3.68 17.83
N GLN A 647 10.05 -4.22 17.68
CA GLN A 647 10.94 -4.00 16.54
C GLN A 647 11.23 -5.32 15.82
N CYS A 648 10.52 -5.56 14.71
CA CYS A 648 10.68 -6.79 13.92
C CYS A 648 11.92 -6.71 13.00
N VAL A 649 12.63 -7.83 12.84
CA VAL A 649 13.73 -8.02 11.88
C VAL A 649 13.48 -9.34 11.13
N ARG A 650 13.81 -9.41 9.84
CA ARG A 650 13.65 -10.65 9.04
C ARG A 650 14.91 -11.51 9.15
N LYS A 651 14.79 -12.85 9.16
CA LYS A 651 15.90 -13.83 9.08
C LYS A 651 16.99 -13.41 8.09
N GLN A 652 16.59 -13.09 6.86
CA GLN A 652 17.43 -12.61 5.74
C GLN A 652 18.19 -11.27 5.99
N ASN A 653 17.93 -10.58 7.10
CA ASN A 653 18.57 -9.33 7.50
C ASN A 653 19.32 -9.45 8.85
N VAL A 654 19.30 -10.59 9.54
CA VAL A 654 20.00 -10.77 10.82
C VAL A 654 21.50 -10.54 10.65
N GLU A 655 22.10 -11.11 9.62
CA GLU A 655 23.53 -10.92 9.32
C GLU A 655 23.92 -9.45 9.10
N LYS A 656 22.97 -8.60 8.68
CA LYS A 656 23.19 -7.15 8.47
C LYS A 656 23.29 -6.38 9.77
N LEU A 657 23.00 -6.98 10.93
CA LEU A 657 23.32 -6.40 12.22
C LEU A 657 24.85 -6.26 12.47
N LYS A 658 25.70 -6.74 11.54
CA LYS A 658 27.13 -6.38 11.48
C LYS A 658 27.42 -5.02 10.81
N ASP A 659 26.47 -4.46 10.05
CA ASP A 659 26.62 -3.17 9.37
C ASP A 659 26.14 -2.02 10.27
N GLY A 660 27.02 -1.04 10.49
CA GLY A 660 26.72 0.12 11.32
C GLY A 660 25.62 1.01 10.77
N SER A 661 25.47 1.09 9.44
CA SER A 661 24.36 1.82 8.81
C SER A 661 23.02 1.12 9.07
N PHE A 662 22.96 -0.20 8.93
CA PHE A 662 21.76 -0.99 9.21
C PHE A 662 21.35 -0.92 10.70
N CYS A 663 22.31 -1.09 11.62
CA CYS A 663 22.06 -0.94 13.06
C CYS A 663 21.64 0.47 13.45
N GLY A 664 22.28 1.52 12.92
CA GLY A 664 21.86 2.90 13.17
C GLY A 664 20.43 3.19 12.72
N ASN A 665 20.01 2.66 11.56
CA ASN A 665 18.61 2.71 11.09
C ASN A 665 17.62 1.84 11.90
N ILE A 666 18.10 1.01 12.84
CA ILE A 666 17.29 0.34 13.86
C ILE A 666 17.27 1.17 15.15
N ALA A 667 18.43 1.67 15.60
CA ALA A 667 18.56 2.56 16.76
C ALA A 667 17.62 3.78 16.66
N LEU A 668 17.62 4.46 15.49
CA LEU A 668 16.68 5.56 15.20
C LEU A 668 15.22 5.17 15.47
N LYS A 669 14.79 3.96 15.07
CA LYS A 669 13.39 3.51 15.23
C LYS A 669 13.09 3.15 16.68
N ILE A 670 14.01 2.46 17.37
CA ILE A 670 13.84 2.10 18.78
C ILE A 670 13.68 3.38 19.60
N ASN A 671 14.55 4.38 19.37
CA ASN A 671 14.52 5.66 20.05
C ASN A 671 13.18 6.39 19.84
N THR A 672 12.73 6.60 18.60
CA THR A 672 11.46 7.29 18.34
C THR A 672 10.24 6.55 18.91
N LYS A 673 10.22 5.22 18.82
CA LYS A 673 9.08 4.41 19.32
C LYS A 673 8.91 4.47 20.83
N LEU A 674 9.98 4.79 21.56
CA LEU A 674 9.99 4.95 23.01
C LEU A 674 10.01 6.44 23.42
N GLY A 675 9.74 7.37 22.48
CA GLY A 675 9.58 8.80 22.75
C GLY A 675 10.88 9.62 22.73
N GLY A 676 11.99 9.05 22.29
CA GLY A 676 13.25 9.77 22.03
C GLY A 676 13.16 10.69 20.81
N VAL A 677 14.12 11.61 20.69
CA VAL A 677 14.24 12.57 19.59
C VAL A 677 15.56 12.33 18.87
N ASN A 678 15.51 11.97 17.59
CA ASN A 678 16.71 11.60 16.85
C ASN A 678 17.53 12.81 16.41
N PHE A 679 16.87 13.75 15.72
CA PHE A 679 17.42 14.96 15.16
C PHE A 679 16.29 15.97 14.94
N THR A 680 16.62 17.25 14.86
CA THR A 680 15.67 18.34 14.60
C THR A 680 16.17 19.21 13.43
N VAL A 681 15.38 20.20 13.02
CA VAL A 681 15.79 21.28 12.09
C VAL A 681 15.20 22.59 12.60
N ASP A 682 15.68 23.73 12.12
CA ASP A 682 15.13 25.03 12.52
C ASP A 682 13.79 25.33 11.82
N ILE A 683 12.70 24.90 12.48
CA ILE A 683 11.30 25.17 12.14
C ILE A 683 10.44 25.42 13.39
N ALA A 684 11.08 25.58 14.55
CA ALA A 684 10.43 25.50 15.85
C ALA A 684 9.47 26.68 16.06
N GLN A 685 8.23 26.39 16.45
CA GLN A 685 7.25 27.42 16.83
C GLN A 685 6.52 27.01 18.10
N ASP A 686 6.62 27.85 19.13
CA ASP A 686 5.77 27.73 20.31
C ASP A 686 4.30 28.04 19.95
N GLU A 687 3.37 27.43 20.69
CA GLU A 687 1.92 27.52 20.50
C GLU A 687 1.39 27.10 19.10
N LEU A 688 2.19 26.36 18.32
CA LEU A 688 1.77 25.70 17.08
C LEU A 688 1.60 24.19 17.27
N ILE A 689 0.43 23.67 16.91
CA ILE A 689 0.16 22.24 16.75
C ILE A 689 0.04 21.88 15.26
N VAL A 690 0.72 20.81 14.84
CA VAL A 690 0.77 20.35 13.45
C VAL A 690 0.12 18.98 13.34
N PHE A 691 -0.99 18.91 12.60
CA PHE A 691 -1.76 17.70 12.34
C PHE A 691 -1.40 17.05 11.00
N GLY A 692 -1.52 15.72 10.94
CA GLY A 692 -1.52 14.94 9.71
C GLY A 692 -2.65 13.93 9.73
N ALA A 693 -3.36 13.76 8.61
CA ALA A 693 -4.53 12.88 8.54
C ALA A 693 -4.61 12.13 7.20
N ASP A 694 -4.79 10.81 7.28
CA ASP A 694 -4.97 9.90 6.13
C ASP A 694 -6.16 8.96 6.36
N VAL A 695 -6.82 8.55 5.27
CA VAL A 695 -7.91 7.57 5.29
C VAL A 695 -7.54 6.40 4.39
N THR A 696 -7.46 5.21 4.97
CA THR A 696 -7.12 3.99 4.26
C THR A 696 -8.34 3.08 4.12
N HIS A 697 -8.75 2.85 2.88
CA HIS A 697 -9.82 1.93 2.52
C HIS A 697 -9.35 0.45 2.44
N PRO A 698 -10.30 -0.48 2.24
CA PRO A 698 -10.02 -1.88 1.91
C PRO A 698 -9.33 -2.10 0.55
N GLY A 699 -8.93 -3.35 0.30
CA GLY A 699 -8.30 -3.78 -0.95
C GLY A 699 -9.28 -3.84 -2.14
N PHE A 700 -8.75 -3.91 -3.36
CA PHE A 700 -9.60 -4.11 -4.54
C PHE A 700 -10.20 -5.52 -4.54
N GLY A 701 -11.53 -5.61 -4.57
CA GLY A 701 -12.28 -6.87 -4.39
C GLY A 701 -12.75 -7.13 -2.96
N ASP A 702 -12.28 -6.37 -1.97
CA ASP A 702 -12.90 -6.33 -0.65
C ASP A 702 -14.12 -5.40 -0.72
N LEU A 703 -15.28 -5.95 -0.36
CA LEU A 703 -16.59 -5.30 -0.41
C LEU A 703 -17.28 -5.24 0.96
N SER A 704 -16.67 -5.78 2.01
CA SER A 704 -17.26 -5.82 3.36
C SER A 704 -16.56 -4.89 4.34
N SER A 705 -15.22 -4.80 4.28
CA SER A 705 -14.45 -4.09 5.31
C SER A 705 -14.72 -2.57 5.31
N ASN A 706 -14.65 -1.98 6.50
CA ASN A 706 -14.78 -0.53 6.71
C ASN A 706 -13.50 0.25 6.33
N SER A 707 -13.60 1.58 6.30
CA SER A 707 -12.45 2.48 6.15
C SER A 707 -11.82 2.75 7.51
N ILE A 708 -10.51 3.04 7.55
CA ILE A 708 -9.84 3.51 8.76
C ILE A 708 -9.25 4.90 8.52
N ALA A 709 -9.70 5.88 9.29
CA ALA A 709 -9.05 7.17 9.43
C ALA A 709 -7.98 7.09 10.52
N ALA A 710 -6.83 7.73 10.26
CA ALA A 710 -5.82 7.99 11.27
C ALA A 710 -5.46 9.47 11.27
N VAL A 711 -5.42 10.06 12.46
CA VAL A 711 -5.06 11.46 12.68
C VAL A 711 -3.94 11.50 13.71
N VAL A 712 -2.89 12.24 13.40
CA VAL A 712 -1.76 12.49 14.29
C VAL A 712 -1.63 13.99 14.54
N SER A 713 -1.12 14.40 15.71
CA SER A 713 -0.71 15.79 15.96
C SER A 713 0.59 15.87 16.74
N SER A 714 1.41 16.88 16.47
CA SER A 714 2.66 17.10 17.21
C SER A 714 2.44 17.29 18.71
N LEU A 715 3.41 16.85 19.53
CA LEU A 715 3.43 17.01 21.00
C LEU A 715 4.63 17.84 21.50
N ASP A 716 5.41 18.42 20.59
CA ASP A 716 6.50 19.35 20.87
C ASP A 716 6.69 20.33 19.71
N LYS A 717 7.35 21.45 19.99
CA LYS A 717 7.58 22.53 19.02
C LYS A 717 8.56 22.20 17.89
N ASN A 718 9.30 21.10 18.02
CA ASN A 718 10.21 20.58 17.00
C ASN A 718 9.53 19.50 16.14
N PHE A 719 8.22 19.29 16.31
CA PHE A 719 7.37 18.31 15.64
C PHE A 719 7.98 16.89 15.61
N SER A 720 8.64 16.50 16.70
CA SER A 720 9.40 15.26 16.81
C SER A 720 8.58 14.09 17.39
N ARG A 721 7.70 14.38 18.35
CA ARG A 721 6.72 13.46 18.95
C ARG A 721 5.31 13.75 18.45
N TYR A 722 4.45 12.74 18.44
CA TYR A 722 3.05 12.87 18.01
C TYR A 722 2.10 12.09 18.92
N HIS A 723 0.90 12.63 19.13
CA HIS A 723 -0.28 11.90 19.61
C HIS A 723 -1.04 11.31 18.41
N THR A 724 -1.73 10.19 18.60
CA THR A 724 -2.37 9.41 17.53
C THR A 724 -3.78 8.95 17.90
N SER A 725 -4.77 9.36 17.09
CA SER A 725 -6.12 8.78 17.09
C SER A 725 -6.35 7.90 15.87
N LEU A 726 -7.06 6.80 16.07
CA LEU A 726 -7.53 5.89 15.02
C LEU A 726 -9.05 5.78 15.09
N ARG A 727 -9.72 5.79 13.93
CA ARG A 727 -11.18 5.60 13.84
C ARG A 727 -11.53 4.67 12.70
N MET A 728 -12.42 3.71 12.96
CA MET A 728 -13.14 3.02 11.92
C MET A 728 -14.32 3.90 11.48
N GLN A 729 -14.55 4.02 10.18
CA GLN A 729 -15.64 4.79 9.58
C GLN A 729 -16.18 4.06 8.34
N PRO A 730 -17.35 4.43 7.80
CA PRO A 730 -18.01 3.66 6.74
C PRO A 730 -17.11 3.33 5.54
N LYS A 731 -17.34 2.15 4.97
CA LYS A 731 -16.65 1.67 3.76
C LYS A 731 -16.67 2.71 2.64
N ARG A 732 -15.47 3.11 2.19
CA ARG A 732 -15.22 4.11 1.12
C ARG A 732 -15.67 5.55 1.43
N GLN A 733 -15.91 5.87 2.70
CA GLN A 733 -16.04 7.25 3.15
C GLN A 733 -14.67 7.92 3.19
N ASP A 734 -14.45 8.93 2.33
CA ASP A 734 -13.20 9.72 2.26
C ASP A 734 -13.11 10.79 3.36
N ILE A 735 -14.24 11.38 3.77
CA ILE A 735 -14.31 12.44 4.79
C ILE A 735 -14.14 11.85 6.20
N ILE A 736 -13.38 12.51 7.09
CA ILE A 736 -13.22 12.04 8.49
C ILE A 736 -14.40 12.50 9.34
N GLU A 737 -15.22 11.54 9.80
CA GLU A 737 -16.51 11.84 10.45
C GLU A 737 -16.36 12.30 11.91
N ASP A 738 -15.51 11.67 12.71
CA ASP A 738 -15.31 11.99 14.15
C ASP A 738 -14.31 13.15 14.39
N LEU A 739 -14.00 13.95 13.36
CA LEU A 739 -12.90 14.91 13.43
C LEU A 739 -13.07 15.95 14.55
N THR A 740 -14.31 16.36 14.85
CA THR A 740 -14.62 17.30 15.95
C THR A 740 -14.14 16.77 17.31
N ASN A 741 -14.27 15.46 17.59
CA ASN A 741 -13.85 14.88 18.87
C ASN A 741 -12.37 14.49 18.87
N ILE A 742 -11.84 14.02 17.74
CA ILE A 742 -10.39 13.81 17.54
C ILE A 742 -9.65 15.12 17.84
N THR A 743 -10.05 16.23 17.22
CA THR A 743 -9.36 17.51 17.41
C THR A 743 -9.44 18.01 18.85
N LYS A 744 -10.58 17.86 19.54
CA LYS A 744 -10.68 18.16 20.99
C LYS A 744 -9.65 17.37 21.80
N ASN A 745 -9.60 16.05 21.63
CA ASN A 745 -8.70 15.16 22.38
C ASN A 745 -7.23 15.51 22.13
N HIS A 746 -6.86 15.76 20.87
CA HIS A 746 -5.50 16.15 20.49
C HIS A 746 -5.10 17.52 21.06
N LEU A 747 -6.01 18.50 21.12
CA LEU A 747 -5.77 19.82 21.72
C LEU A 747 -5.61 19.74 23.26
N ILE A 748 -6.44 18.93 23.92
CA ILE A 748 -6.31 18.65 25.37
C ILE A 748 -4.97 17.95 25.65
N ARG A 749 -4.60 16.93 24.86
CA ARG A 749 -3.31 16.23 24.99
C ARG A 749 -2.13 17.17 24.78
N PHE A 750 -2.20 18.09 23.82
CA PHE A 750 -1.17 19.09 23.59
C PHE A 750 -0.96 19.99 24.82
N ARG A 751 -2.02 20.52 25.44
CA ARG A 751 -1.88 21.31 26.69
C ARG A 751 -1.31 20.45 27.82
N ALA A 752 -1.76 19.20 27.97
CA ALA A 752 -1.24 18.28 28.98
C ALA A 752 0.25 17.93 28.79
N CYS A 753 0.76 17.87 27.55
CA CYS A 753 2.16 17.54 27.26
C CYS A 753 3.10 18.76 27.16
N THR A 754 2.58 19.97 26.91
CA THR A 754 3.40 21.16 26.65
C THR A 754 3.19 22.29 27.67
N THR A 755 2.15 22.21 28.52
CA THR A 755 1.58 23.30 29.34
C THR A 755 0.99 24.50 28.57
N LYS A 756 1.07 24.49 27.22
CA LYS A 756 0.62 25.61 26.37
C LYS A 756 -0.72 25.31 25.69
N ILE A 757 -1.53 26.35 25.50
CA ILE A 757 -2.67 26.32 24.57
C ILE A 757 -2.13 26.63 23.18
N PRO A 758 -2.38 25.82 22.13
CA PRO A 758 -1.93 26.17 20.80
C PRO A 758 -2.79 27.31 20.24
N ARG A 759 -2.17 28.42 19.82
CA ARG A 759 -2.83 29.55 19.14
C ARG A 759 -2.83 29.40 17.62
N LYS A 760 -2.05 28.44 17.09
CA LYS A 760 -1.90 28.13 15.68
C LYS A 760 -2.12 26.63 15.43
N ILE A 761 -2.82 26.30 14.35
CA ILE A 761 -3.03 24.93 13.84
C ILE A 761 -2.59 24.89 12.37
N ILE A 762 -1.75 23.92 12.02
CA ILE A 762 -1.55 23.51 10.61
C ILE A 762 -2.13 22.10 10.47
N PHE A 763 -2.94 21.85 9.44
CA PHE A 763 -3.58 20.56 9.21
C PHE A 763 -3.29 20.04 7.80
N PHE A 764 -2.58 18.90 7.69
CA PHE A 764 -2.24 18.27 6.42
C PHE A 764 -3.10 17.03 6.16
N ARG A 765 -3.87 17.00 5.05
CA ARG A 765 -4.89 15.98 4.74
C ARG A 765 -4.56 15.21 3.45
N ASP A 766 -4.27 13.92 3.53
CA ASP A 766 -3.97 13.04 2.37
C ASP A 766 -5.20 12.33 1.79
N GLY A 767 -5.09 11.85 0.55
CA GLY A 767 -6.09 10.99 -0.10
C GLY A 767 -7.23 11.73 -0.82
N ILE A 768 -7.49 12.99 -0.48
CA ILE A 768 -8.56 13.81 -1.04
C ILE A 768 -8.32 14.13 -2.54
N GLY A 769 -9.27 13.70 -3.38
CA GLY A 769 -9.32 14.06 -4.80
C GLY A 769 -9.96 15.43 -5.05
N ASP A 770 -9.68 16.01 -6.22
CA ASP A 770 -10.11 17.35 -6.64
C ASP A 770 -11.64 17.59 -6.44
N SER A 771 -12.46 16.59 -6.76
CA SER A 771 -13.93 16.62 -6.65
C SER A 771 -14.48 16.63 -5.21
N LEU A 772 -13.64 16.47 -4.19
CA LEU A 772 -14.04 16.45 -2.78
C LEU A 772 -13.56 17.67 -1.98
N MET A 773 -12.82 18.61 -2.59
CA MET A 773 -12.23 19.74 -1.87
C MET A 773 -13.29 20.65 -1.19
N GLN A 774 -14.46 20.86 -1.81
CA GLN A 774 -15.56 21.59 -1.19
C GLN A 774 -16.17 20.83 0.00
N ASN A 775 -16.35 19.51 -0.11
CA ASN A 775 -16.86 18.67 0.98
C ASN A 775 -15.90 18.67 2.18
N VAL A 776 -14.58 18.65 1.93
CA VAL A 776 -13.55 18.76 2.97
C VAL A 776 -13.62 20.10 3.70
N TYR A 777 -13.88 21.21 3.00
CA TYR A 777 -14.12 22.49 3.67
C TYR A 777 -15.36 22.40 4.57
N PHE A 778 -16.53 22.10 4.01
CA PHE A 778 -17.80 22.09 4.76
C PHE A 778 -17.90 21.03 5.87
N ARG A 779 -17.03 20.01 5.90
CA ARG A 779 -17.09 18.91 6.87
C ARG A 779 -15.86 18.79 7.77
N GLU A 780 -14.65 18.95 7.25
CA GLU A 780 -13.42 18.78 8.03
C GLU A 780 -12.91 20.11 8.61
N ILE A 781 -13.00 21.22 7.88
CA ILE A 781 -12.55 22.53 8.36
C ILE A 781 -13.48 23.06 9.47
N GLU A 782 -14.79 22.99 9.27
CA GLU A 782 -15.76 23.40 10.30
C GLU A 782 -15.70 22.51 11.55
N ALA A 783 -15.52 21.19 11.41
CA ALA A 783 -15.30 20.28 12.54
C ALA A 783 -14.09 20.69 13.41
N ILE A 784 -13.03 21.21 12.81
CA ILE A 784 -11.87 21.76 13.54
C ILE A 784 -12.23 23.06 14.29
N ARG A 785 -13.12 23.90 13.74
CA ARG A 785 -13.59 25.13 14.42
C ARG A 785 -14.55 24.81 15.57
N GLU A 786 -15.52 23.92 15.35
CA GLU A 786 -16.41 23.39 16.38
C GLU A 786 -15.61 22.77 17.54
N ALA A 787 -14.56 22.02 17.22
CA ALA A 787 -13.67 21.42 18.20
C ALA A 787 -13.02 22.47 19.12
N CYS A 788 -12.57 23.60 18.55
CA CYS A 788 -11.98 24.68 19.32
C CYS A 788 -13.03 25.43 20.14
N ALA A 789 -14.13 25.87 19.51
CA ALA A 789 -15.18 26.65 20.15
C ALA A 789 -15.85 25.92 21.33
N ALA A 790 -15.91 24.59 21.29
CA ALA A 790 -16.46 23.77 22.37
C ALA A 790 -15.47 23.39 23.49
N LEU A 791 -14.20 23.84 23.43
CA LEU A 791 -13.24 23.72 24.54
C LEU A 791 -13.27 24.95 25.46
N HIS A 792 -13.35 26.15 24.88
CA HIS A 792 -13.41 27.41 25.64
C HIS A 792 -14.11 28.49 24.80
N GLU A 793 -14.88 29.34 25.46
CA GLU A 793 -15.53 30.47 24.79
C GLU A 793 -14.49 31.43 24.18
N GLY A 794 -14.74 31.92 22.97
CA GLY A 794 -13.79 32.76 22.23
C GLY A 794 -12.49 32.09 21.75
N TYR A 795 -12.22 30.82 22.07
CA TYR A 795 -10.99 30.14 21.63
C TYR A 795 -11.04 29.82 20.13
N ARG A 796 -10.40 30.69 19.34
CA ARG A 796 -10.30 30.61 17.88
C ARG A 796 -8.82 30.64 17.45
N PRO A 797 -8.11 29.51 17.46
CA PRO A 797 -6.74 29.45 16.95
C PRO A 797 -6.71 29.63 15.42
N LYS A 798 -5.62 30.22 14.92
CA LYS A 798 -5.39 30.44 13.49
C LYS A 798 -5.14 29.11 12.77
N LEU A 799 -5.87 28.85 11.69
CA LEU A 799 -5.80 27.62 10.92
C LEU A 799 -5.09 27.81 9.57
N THR A 800 -4.21 26.87 9.23
CA THR A 800 -3.75 26.62 7.85
C THR A 800 -4.16 25.20 7.47
N PHE A 801 -5.03 25.03 6.48
CA PHE A 801 -5.51 23.70 6.06
C PHE A 801 -4.98 23.37 4.66
N VAL A 802 -4.32 22.21 4.54
CA VAL A 802 -3.59 21.82 3.34
C VAL A 802 -3.98 20.41 2.90
N VAL A 803 -4.61 20.29 1.73
CA VAL A 803 -4.79 18.99 1.07
C VAL A 803 -3.49 18.58 0.38
N VAL A 804 -3.11 17.32 0.55
CA VAL A 804 -1.84 16.74 0.11
C VAL A 804 -2.14 15.58 -0.83
N GLN A 805 -1.74 15.69 -2.10
CA GLN A 805 -2.02 14.64 -3.09
C GLN A 805 -0.74 13.93 -3.51
N LYS A 806 -0.59 12.69 -3.03
CA LYS A 806 0.53 11.79 -3.38
C LYS A 806 0.34 11.00 -4.68
N ARG A 807 -0.88 10.98 -5.24
CA ARG A 807 -1.32 9.99 -6.26
C ARG A 807 -1.77 10.64 -7.58
N HIS A 808 -0.84 11.30 -8.27
CA HIS A 808 -1.08 11.84 -9.63
C HIS A 808 -0.01 11.41 -10.64
N SER A 809 -0.32 11.61 -11.92
CA SER A 809 0.51 11.27 -13.10
C SER A 809 1.47 12.39 -13.55
N VAL A 810 1.35 13.62 -13.00
CA VAL A 810 2.28 14.72 -13.32
C VAL A 810 3.70 14.43 -12.81
N ARG A 811 4.70 14.63 -13.69
CA ARG A 811 6.15 14.43 -13.49
C ARG A 811 6.91 15.61 -14.08
N PHE A 812 8.12 15.83 -13.60
CA PHE A 812 9.05 16.84 -14.12
C PHE A 812 10.39 16.20 -14.46
N LYS A 813 11.06 16.74 -15.49
CA LYS A 813 12.40 16.41 -15.97
C LYS A 813 13.20 17.72 -15.97
N GLY A 814 14.38 17.74 -15.35
CA GLY A 814 15.30 18.89 -15.42
C GLY A 814 16.21 18.84 -16.64
N ASP A 815 17.06 19.85 -16.80
CA ASP A 815 18.09 19.88 -17.85
C ASP A 815 19.33 19.01 -17.54
N GLY A 816 19.45 18.54 -16.29
CA GLY A 816 20.54 17.69 -15.83
C GLY A 816 21.80 18.42 -15.35
N LYS A 817 21.86 19.76 -15.40
CA LYS A 817 23.05 20.52 -14.98
C LYS A 817 23.33 20.42 -13.47
N ASP A 818 22.29 20.37 -12.65
CA ASP A 818 22.37 20.18 -11.19
C ASP A 818 22.86 18.76 -10.80
N GLU A 819 23.00 17.81 -11.74
CA GLU A 819 23.33 16.42 -11.43
C GLU A 819 24.81 16.07 -11.54
N ILE A 820 25.43 15.83 -10.38
CA ILE A 820 26.71 15.10 -10.31
C ILE A 820 26.48 13.63 -10.73
N VAL A 821 26.74 13.37 -12.02
CA VAL A 821 26.68 12.07 -12.71
C VAL A 821 27.61 11.05 -12.04
N LYS A 822 27.05 9.94 -11.55
CA LYS A 822 27.82 8.86 -10.89
C LYS A 822 28.42 7.84 -11.86
N ASP A 823 27.78 7.62 -13.01
CA ASP A 823 28.24 6.74 -14.07
C ASP A 823 28.34 7.54 -15.37
N ARG A 824 29.56 7.92 -15.76
CA ARG A 824 29.80 8.72 -16.98
C ARG A 824 29.31 8.02 -18.26
N ARG A 825 29.07 6.69 -18.24
CA ARG A 825 28.53 5.94 -19.38
C ARG A 825 27.02 6.05 -19.55
N ARG A 826 26.30 6.60 -18.56
CA ARG A 826 24.82 6.72 -18.55
C ARG A 826 24.30 8.16 -18.62
N GLY A 827 25.16 9.15 -18.40
CA GLY A 827 24.76 10.56 -18.34
C GLY A 827 23.92 10.91 -17.09
N PRO A 828 23.35 12.13 -17.05
CA PRO A 828 22.44 12.55 -15.97
C PRO A 828 21.10 11.81 -16.05
N THR A 829 20.43 11.65 -14.91
CA THR A 829 19.07 11.05 -14.87
C THR A 829 17.97 12.02 -15.30
N CYS A 830 18.31 13.31 -15.39
CA CYS A 830 17.44 14.47 -15.53
C CYS A 830 16.32 14.53 -14.47
N ASN A 831 16.53 13.91 -13.31
CA ASN A 831 15.61 13.94 -12.18
C ASN A 831 15.76 15.29 -11.45
N PRO A 832 14.70 16.10 -11.31
CA PRO A 832 14.78 17.34 -10.55
C PRO A 832 15.21 17.07 -9.11
N MET A 833 16.19 17.83 -8.64
CA MET A 833 16.81 17.64 -7.33
C MET A 833 15.85 17.95 -6.17
N PRO A 834 16.14 17.48 -4.94
CA PRO A 834 15.42 17.88 -3.75
C PRO A 834 15.28 19.40 -3.61
N GLY A 835 14.16 19.83 -3.02
CA GLY A 835 13.80 21.24 -2.91
C GLY A 835 13.31 21.86 -4.22
N THR A 836 13.02 21.07 -5.27
CA THR A 836 12.36 21.62 -6.47
C THR A 836 10.90 21.94 -6.13
N LEU A 837 10.57 23.22 -6.12
CA LEU A 837 9.21 23.75 -6.05
C LEU A 837 8.75 24.12 -7.46
N VAL A 838 7.53 23.75 -7.85
CA VAL A 838 6.89 24.18 -9.10
C VAL A 838 5.51 24.74 -8.77
N ASP A 839 5.45 26.07 -8.75
CA ASP A 839 4.23 26.88 -8.64
C ASP A 839 3.78 27.42 -10.01
N SER A 840 4.64 27.46 -11.01
CA SER A 840 4.34 27.89 -12.39
C SER A 840 3.38 26.99 -13.18
N VAL A 841 2.93 25.86 -12.61
CA VAL A 841 1.98 24.92 -13.23
C VAL A 841 0.98 24.46 -12.17
N GLY A 842 -0.23 25.02 -12.17
CA GLY A 842 -1.26 24.70 -11.18
C GLY A 842 -2.65 25.20 -11.55
N THR A 843 -3.58 25.13 -10.62
CA THR A 843 -4.96 25.62 -10.76
C THR A 843 -5.08 27.12 -10.43
N VAL A 844 -6.27 27.69 -10.58
CA VAL A 844 -6.62 29.05 -10.09
C VAL A 844 -6.53 29.18 -8.56
N TYR A 845 -6.53 28.06 -7.84
CA TYR A 845 -6.38 28.00 -6.38
C TYR A 845 -4.90 27.99 -5.96
N ASN A 846 -4.63 28.16 -4.66
CA ASN A 846 -3.29 28.16 -4.10
C ASN A 846 -2.69 26.74 -4.02
N ASP A 847 -2.23 26.23 -5.16
CA ASP A 847 -1.61 24.90 -5.29
C ASP A 847 -0.22 24.90 -5.94
N PHE A 848 0.64 23.99 -5.49
CA PHE A 848 2.00 23.83 -6.01
C PHE A 848 2.48 22.38 -5.91
N TYR A 849 3.43 22.01 -6.76
CA TYR A 849 4.13 20.73 -6.72
C TYR A 849 5.48 20.90 -6.01
N MET A 850 5.86 19.93 -5.17
CA MET A 850 7.19 19.91 -4.55
C MET A 850 7.85 18.52 -4.68
N ILE A 851 9.14 18.53 -5.02
CA ILE A 851 10.04 17.36 -4.98
C ILE A 851 11.01 17.59 -3.82
N SER A 852 10.64 17.15 -2.62
CA SER A 852 11.46 17.24 -1.42
C SER A 852 12.48 16.11 -1.25
N HIS A 853 12.34 15.02 -2.02
CA HIS A 853 13.10 13.79 -1.84
C HIS A 853 13.94 13.44 -3.07
N TYR A 854 15.03 12.71 -2.85
CA TYR A 854 15.85 12.19 -3.94
C TYR A 854 15.32 10.83 -4.44
N ALA A 855 15.06 10.73 -5.74
CA ALA A 855 14.65 9.49 -6.38
C ALA A 855 15.82 8.49 -6.42
N LEU A 856 15.81 7.50 -5.51
CA LEU A 856 16.81 6.43 -5.47
C LEU A 856 16.74 5.50 -6.69
N GLN A 857 15.56 5.41 -7.30
CA GLN A 857 15.30 4.69 -8.55
C GLN A 857 14.10 5.36 -9.23
N GLY A 858 14.10 5.42 -10.56
CA GLY A 858 13.01 5.98 -11.34
C GLY A 858 12.99 7.51 -11.41
N THR A 859 11.84 8.04 -11.82
CA THR A 859 11.52 9.47 -11.84
C THR A 859 10.88 9.85 -10.49
N PRO A 860 11.24 10.98 -9.85
CA PRO A 860 10.56 11.43 -8.64
C PRO A 860 9.08 11.65 -8.88
N CYS A 861 8.24 11.23 -7.94
CA CYS A 861 6.85 11.66 -7.87
C CYS A 861 6.81 12.97 -7.07
N PRO A 862 6.55 14.14 -7.69
CA PRO A 862 6.25 15.34 -6.92
C PRO A 862 5.01 15.08 -6.05
N ILE A 863 4.90 15.79 -4.93
CA ILE A 863 3.66 15.87 -4.15
C ILE A 863 3.00 17.19 -4.46
N LYS A 864 1.71 17.16 -4.75
CA LYS A 864 0.90 18.38 -4.91
C LYS A 864 0.34 18.80 -3.55
N TYR A 865 0.51 20.05 -3.19
CA TYR A 865 -0.08 20.67 -2.01
C TYR A 865 -1.12 21.70 -2.47
N HIS A 866 -2.29 21.68 -1.83
CA HIS A 866 -3.41 22.61 -2.03
C HIS A 866 -3.68 23.31 -0.71
N VAL A 867 -3.37 24.59 -0.60
CA VAL A 867 -3.71 25.40 0.58
C VAL A 867 -5.16 25.85 0.42
N LEU A 868 -6.07 25.35 1.26
CA LEU A 868 -7.49 25.69 1.19
C LEU A 868 -7.81 26.92 2.06
N VAL A 869 -7.08 27.07 3.17
CA VAL A 869 -7.17 28.16 4.15
C VAL A 869 -5.75 28.44 4.69
N ASP A 870 -5.37 29.71 4.86
CA ASP A 870 -4.19 30.11 5.64
C ASP A 870 -4.43 31.41 6.43
N GLU A 871 -4.66 31.28 7.75
CA GLU A 871 -4.75 32.40 8.69
C GLU A 871 -3.43 32.65 9.42
N ASN A 872 -2.53 31.67 9.44
CA ASN A 872 -1.21 31.78 10.07
C ASN A 872 -0.28 32.67 9.24
N ASN A 873 -0.47 32.74 7.92
CA ASN A 873 0.31 33.56 6.99
C ASN A 873 1.82 33.25 7.13
N ILE A 874 2.17 31.97 7.04
CA ILE A 874 3.53 31.50 7.35
C ILE A 874 4.50 31.99 6.25
N PRO A 875 5.52 32.80 6.59
CA PRO A 875 6.47 33.30 5.60
C PRO A 875 7.15 32.15 4.83
N ASN A 876 7.09 32.21 3.50
CA ASN A 876 7.59 31.16 2.61
C ASN A 876 7.13 29.74 3.01
N PHE A 877 5.82 29.55 3.18
CA PHE A 877 5.23 28.27 3.57
C PHE A 877 5.73 27.03 2.77
N PRO A 878 6.01 27.10 1.44
CA PRO A 878 6.64 25.97 0.73
C PRO A 878 8.02 25.58 1.27
N LEU A 879 8.86 26.54 1.69
CA LEU A 879 10.13 26.25 2.38
C LEU A 879 9.89 25.64 3.77
N TYR A 880 8.88 26.11 4.51
CA TYR A 880 8.52 25.54 5.80
C TYR A 880 8.10 24.05 5.68
N ILE A 881 7.31 23.72 4.65
CA ILE A 881 6.95 22.34 4.28
C ILE A 881 8.20 21.53 3.85
N TYR A 882 9.11 22.11 3.07
CA TYR A 882 10.36 21.43 2.70
C TYR A 882 11.25 21.13 3.90
N ASN A 883 11.37 22.06 4.85
CA ASN A 883 12.11 21.85 6.09
C ASN A 883 11.42 20.77 6.95
N MET A 884 10.09 20.77 7.06
CA MET A 884 9.34 19.67 7.69
C MET A 884 9.63 18.31 7.05
N CYS A 885 9.82 18.20 5.73
CA CYS A 885 10.21 16.94 5.09
C CYS A 885 11.54 16.34 5.60
N HIS A 886 12.35 17.09 6.36
CA HIS A 886 13.58 16.58 6.97
C HIS A 886 13.38 15.97 8.38
N VAL A 887 12.28 16.25 9.10
CA VAL A 887 12.06 15.71 10.48
C VAL A 887 11.43 14.30 10.51
N PHE A 888 11.57 13.51 9.43
CA PHE A 888 11.13 12.12 9.42
C PHE A 888 12.12 11.21 10.17
N THR A 889 11.96 11.16 11.49
CA THR A 889 12.82 10.49 12.47
C THR A 889 13.30 9.07 12.11
N ARG A 890 12.55 8.31 11.30
CA ARG A 890 12.85 6.92 10.90
C ARG A 890 13.98 6.77 9.85
N ALA A 891 14.45 7.85 9.20
CA ALA A 891 15.55 7.78 8.23
C ALA A 891 16.33 9.10 8.11
N THR A 892 17.63 9.04 7.80
CA THR A 892 18.46 10.23 7.53
C THR A 892 18.27 10.80 6.11
N LYS A 893 17.02 11.01 5.72
CA LYS A 893 16.62 11.45 4.38
C LYS A 893 15.40 12.37 4.43
N SER A 894 15.42 13.39 3.58
CA SER A 894 14.24 14.19 3.30
C SER A 894 13.22 13.32 2.58
N VAL A 895 12.01 13.23 3.15
CA VAL A 895 10.92 12.38 2.63
C VAL A 895 10.04 13.12 1.64
N SER A 896 9.37 12.36 0.77
CA SER A 896 8.55 12.91 -0.32
C SER A 896 7.41 13.80 0.15
N VAL A 897 6.85 13.51 1.32
CA VAL A 897 5.69 14.19 1.91
C VAL A 897 5.98 14.53 3.37
N VAL A 898 5.35 15.58 3.90
CA VAL A 898 5.54 16.02 5.29
C VAL A 898 5.34 14.87 6.31
N PRO A 899 6.18 14.79 7.37
CA PRO A 899 6.14 13.68 8.32
C PRO A 899 4.78 13.42 8.99
N PRO A 900 3.96 14.41 9.40
CA PRO A 900 2.63 14.15 9.96
C PRO A 900 1.76 13.26 9.07
N VAL A 901 1.72 13.53 7.76
CA VAL A 901 0.99 12.74 6.77
C VAL A 901 1.66 11.39 6.45
N TYR A 902 2.98 11.28 6.67
CA TYR A 902 3.67 9.99 6.63
C TYR A 902 3.34 9.12 7.85
N TYR A 903 3.23 9.73 9.03
CA TYR A 903 2.90 9.08 10.29
C TYR A 903 1.44 8.64 10.32
N ALA A 904 0.48 9.48 9.91
CA ALA A 904 -0.93 9.10 9.77
C ALA A 904 -1.11 7.89 8.84
N HIS A 905 -0.43 7.88 7.68
CA HIS A 905 -0.47 6.74 6.76
C HIS A 905 0.06 5.44 7.38
N LEU A 906 1.13 5.51 8.16
CA LEU A 906 1.69 4.34 8.86
C LEU A 906 0.80 3.89 10.03
N ALA A 907 0.13 4.81 10.71
CA ALA A 907 -0.86 4.52 11.76
C ALA A 907 -2.10 3.82 11.17
N ALA A 908 -2.69 4.34 10.09
CA ALA A 908 -3.81 3.71 9.37
C ALA A 908 -3.43 2.33 8.80
N ALA A 909 -2.19 2.16 8.33
CA ALA A 909 -1.68 0.87 7.87
C ALA A 909 -1.49 -0.14 9.03
N ARG A 910 -1.06 0.33 10.21
CA ARG A 910 -0.91 -0.49 11.43
C ARG A 910 -2.27 -0.84 12.05
N ALA A 911 -3.24 0.06 12.01
CA ALA A 911 -4.58 -0.12 12.56
C ALA A 911 -5.31 -1.37 12.02
N LYS A 912 -4.96 -1.81 10.80
CA LYS A 912 -5.43 -3.08 10.21
C LYS A 912 -5.00 -4.34 10.98
N CYS A 913 -4.13 -4.22 11.97
CA CYS A 913 -3.79 -5.29 12.92
C CYS A 913 -4.75 -5.37 14.11
N TYR A 914 -5.62 -4.37 14.32
CA TYR A 914 -6.50 -4.23 15.50
C TYR A 914 -7.99 -4.27 15.13
N VAL A 915 -8.31 -4.66 13.90
CA VAL A 915 -9.69 -4.84 13.43
C VAL A 915 -10.18 -6.22 13.87
N ASP A 916 -11.28 -6.25 14.61
CA ASP A 916 -11.98 -7.46 15.04
C ASP A 916 -13.45 -7.33 14.63
N GLY A 917 -13.84 -8.02 13.54
CA GLY A 917 -15.10 -7.79 12.85
C GLY A 917 -15.30 -6.31 12.47
N ASP A 918 -16.45 -5.75 12.84
CA ASP A 918 -16.79 -4.34 12.66
C ASP A 918 -16.29 -3.42 13.79
N ARG A 919 -15.31 -3.87 14.59
CA ARG A 919 -14.72 -3.09 15.68
C ARG A 919 -13.24 -2.81 15.43
N LEU A 920 -12.79 -1.65 15.91
CA LEU A 920 -11.37 -1.31 16.01
C LEU A 920 -11.00 -1.26 17.49
N ILE A 921 -10.05 -2.10 17.90
CA ILE A 921 -9.56 -2.09 19.28
C ILE A 921 -8.54 -0.94 19.42
N GLU A 922 -8.79 -0.01 20.35
CA GLU A 922 -7.80 1.04 20.67
C GLU A 922 -6.61 0.46 21.45
N THR A 923 -5.41 0.97 21.16
CA THR A 923 -4.22 0.81 22.01
C THR A 923 -4.33 1.69 23.26
N GLU A 924 -3.69 1.29 24.36
CA GLU A 924 -3.61 2.15 25.56
C GLU A 924 -2.98 3.52 25.26
N GLU A 925 -3.36 4.51 26.07
CA GLU A 925 -2.94 5.91 25.94
C GLU A 925 -1.41 6.09 25.87
N LYS A 926 -0.65 5.26 26.59
CA LYS A 926 0.82 5.30 26.62
C LYS A 926 1.49 5.03 25.26
N LEU A 927 0.82 4.32 24.35
CA LEU A 927 1.30 4.13 22.98
C LEU A 927 0.84 5.24 22.03
N LYS A 928 -0.27 5.94 22.31
CA LYS A 928 -0.80 6.99 21.43
C LYS A 928 0.16 8.18 21.29
N ASP A 929 0.91 8.51 22.36
CA ASP A 929 1.89 9.62 22.44
C ASP A 929 3.29 9.33 21.86
N VAL A 930 3.48 8.15 21.25
CA VAL A 930 4.75 7.71 20.66
C VAL A 930 4.55 7.12 19.28
N LEU A 931 5.60 7.09 18.46
CA LEU A 931 5.52 6.62 17.07
C LEU A 931 5.70 5.08 16.97
N TYR A 932 4.95 4.32 17.77
CA TYR A 932 5.03 2.84 17.90
C TYR A 932 4.76 2.08 16.58
N TYR A 933 4.10 2.72 15.61
CA TYR A 933 3.78 2.15 14.31
C TYR A 933 4.97 2.06 13.32
N LEU A 934 6.12 2.67 13.61
CA LEU A 934 7.29 2.78 12.71
C LEU A 934 8.05 1.47 12.38
#